data_AF-A0A2V4DV89-F1
#
_entry.id   AF-A0A2V4DV89-F1
#
_cell.length_a   1.000
_cell.length_b   1.000
_cell.length_c   1.000
_cell.angle_alpha   90.00
_cell.angle_beta   90.00
_cell.angle_gamma   90.00
#
_symmetry.space_group_name_H-M   'P 1'
#
loop_
_entity.id
_entity.type
_entity.pdbx_description
1 polymer ?
#
loop_
_entity_poly.entity_id
_entity_poly.type
_entity_poly.pdbx_seq_one_letter_code
_entity_poly.pdbx_strand_id
1 'polypeptide(L)'
;MNNNFWQLLAIEKTTDITVIRQAYRAKLPEYHPETDPDGFKALREAYELAMQYAKSPELMTEELNQENLAEEVIKPLTEEERQVKEISDNYQALLDDPARCHDVNEWHKFVASFYDYPMSILEIAKWKLLDISYDTVTISLSCVKILADNLRWRQQIKSYSPNDADMYENFFDHIDRGDFFDYDSLPRTNKAIQNVTIDYARCARWLFWEKPAVELAEYLSIHTVVYLPDNPEFMQELADWYYFAKSPNRGLLDYALTCIADPNQEQQIQEQWKSVAAMQYSLLEDEQNALSLWLELYRLPQYQEKATSWLMLWCSKNRFDYLPLLILALNKSYCLTAEDQETYIYSIPQFTPSTISRLLKFRKQNYSNEIAAVITWALDNHWNYRQVLHTLLCDDGNNRLYRLYRHAIMLRHGNKTLLQEILADSSEDEFEQFILQNLQRQARQHLEWLTNLPPVQEFKQWLYQSDENATIPTKFDPDNEKGNQFLYGRLWLDRFDDIPFVAKLHLYRNVTYRNMEMFDWPIYYQFRGVNNLPKSPEQSIIEADKNAYWQWYRYCLLAITIANSPIKAADFIREKDNLFLLPENDPLVPLINTFKSNEWQNDTELYNLIDTDNQLIGSMLVNYPNSIEAFTDSPEEVNWDEIEQIVEQRWAHKLANKSVSCLMLLYMIVFDKPNQKTKLHQILQKLAGDDLQLKKLANAFCDKLSIPSSLKKHNDELQNIDKLYAINKKLNKDDSLCEEEDIEVLEEIGQNNDNNSIIKLSSALLLAKNMDHQKKLQSKSFPPNEWWQIWRWRGRTNLIGFLKQIGFFSLPLFLLIIEAAKKTNLDHPIMLVLCGLATINSILAIKRRLNDCYSNGGIYYFVSATILLPLLLLPCWLSTVNETNRYGPPIEE
;
A
#
# COMPACT_ATOMS: atom_id res chain seq x y z
N MET A 1 -62.97 45.17 56.87
CA MET A 1 -63.69 45.90 55.81
C MET A 1 -63.38 45.20 54.49
N ASN A 2 -64.27 44.31 54.04
CA ASN A 2 -64.15 43.54 52.79
C ASN A 2 -64.80 44.30 51.61
N ASN A 3 -64.26 44.12 50.39
CA ASN A 3 -64.64 44.68 49.07
C ASN A 3 -63.84 45.88 48.52
N ASN A 4 -62.51 45.81 48.53
CA ASN A 4 -61.68 46.87 47.95
C ASN A 4 -61.69 46.87 46.39
N PHE A 5 -61.84 45.72 45.74
CA PHE A 5 -61.79 45.63 44.26
C PHE A 5 -63.04 46.18 43.55
N TRP A 6 -64.23 46.09 44.14
CA TRP A 6 -65.45 46.70 43.59
C TRP A 6 -65.40 48.24 43.63
N GLN A 7 -64.82 48.79 44.70
CA GLN A 7 -64.60 50.25 44.82
C GLN A 7 -63.56 50.76 43.81
N LEU A 8 -62.50 49.97 43.57
CA LEU A 8 -61.44 50.32 42.62
C LEU A 8 -61.95 50.29 41.16
N LEU A 9 -62.88 49.38 40.83
CA LEU A 9 -63.61 49.38 39.56
C LEU A 9 -64.79 50.38 39.52
N ALA A 10 -65.10 51.06 40.63
CA ALA A 10 -66.19 52.02 40.79
C ALA A 10 -67.57 51.51 40.34
N ILE A 11 -67.86 50.23 40.62
CA ILE A 11 -69.15 49.58 40.34
C ILE A 11 -69.66 48.83 41.57
N GLU A 12 -70.97 48.64 41.65
CA GLU A 12 -71.56 47.74 42.66
C GLU A 12 -71.28 46.27 42.34
N LYS A 13 -71.29 45.44 43.38
CA LYS A 13 -71.07 44.00 43.30
C LYS A 13 -72.08 43.36 42.33
N THR A 14 -71.58 42.76 41.24
CA THR A 14 -72.41 42.18 40.18
C THR A 14 -71.81 40.88 39.63
N THR A 15 -72.66 40.01 39.09
CA THR A 15 -72.25 38.81 38.33
C THR A 15 -72.31 39.05 36.81
N ASP A 16 -72.68 40.25 36.36
CA ASP A 16 -72.72 40.61 34.95
C ASP A 16 -71.31 40.96 34.43
N ILE A 17 -70.74 40.03 33.66
CA ILE A 17 -69.40 40.14 33.05
C ILE A 17 -69.28 41.38 32.14
N THR A 18 -70.38 41.82 31.53
CA THR A 18 -70.35 42.97 30.60
C THR A 18 -70.13 44.28 31.34
N VAL A 19 -70.76 44.44 32.50
CA VAL A 19 -70.60 45.61 33.39
C VAL A 19 -69.16 45.68 33.94
N ILE A 20 -68.61 44.54 34.36
CA ILE A 20 -67.23 44.44 34.90
C ILE A 20 -66.19 44.83 33.84
N ARG A 21 -66.36 44.35 32.60
CA ARG A 21 -65.46 44.69 31.47
C ARG A 21 -65.53 46.16 31.09
N GLN A 22 -66.72 46.76 31.13
CA GLN A 22 -66.90 48.18 30.82
C GLN A 22 -66.27 49.07 31.90
N ALA A 23 -66.42 48.71 33.17
CA ALA A 23 -65.82 49.42 34.30
C ALA A 23 -64.28 49.42 34.23
N TYR A 24 -63.67 48.26 33.95
CA TYR A 24 -62.21 48.15 33.79
C TYR A 24 -61.69 48.99 32.61
N ARG A 25 -62.39 48.97 31.46
CA ARG A 25 -62.02 49.79 30.29
C ARG A 25 -62.15 51.29 30.55
N ALA A 26 -63.14 51.71 31.34
CA ALA A 26 -63.33 53.12 31.70
C ALA A 26 -62.22 53.65 32.63
N LYS A 27 -61.64 52.78 33.47
CA LYS A 27 -60.58 53.11 34.42
C LYS A 27 -59.16 53.00 33.85
N LEU A 28 -58.96 52.24 32.78
CA LEU A 28 -57.66 52.00 32.14
C LEU A 28 -56.87 53.29 31.77
N PRO A 29 -57.48 54.38 31.29
CA PRO A 29 -56.75 55.60 30.95
C PRO A 29 -56.22 56.38 32.16
N GLU A 30 -56.78 56.16 33.36
CA GLU A 30 -56.34 56.83 34.60
C GLU A 30 -55.11 56.15 35.21
N TYR A 31 -54.86 54.88 34.90
CA TYR A 31 -53.78 54.06 35.46
C TYR A 31 -52.88 53.52 34.34
N HIS A 32 -51.90 54.32 33.92
CA HIS A 32 -50.97 53.96 32.84
C HIS A 32 -49.73 53.22 33.37
N PRO A 33 -49.34 52.07 32.78
CA PRO A 33 -48.27 51.22 33.30
C PRO A 33 -46.88 51.85 33.31
N GLU A 34 -46.63 52.90 32.53
CA GLU A 34 -45.35 53.64 32.53
C GLU A 34 -45.27 54.74 33.60
N THR A 35 -46.42 55.26 34.08
CA THR A 35 -46.47 56.36 35.05
C THR A 35 -46.94 55.92 36.44
N ASP A 36 -47.75 54.85 36.51
CA ASP A 36 -48.26 54.27 37.76
C ASP A 36 -48.34 52.74 37.66
N PRO A 37 -47.20 52.04 37.77
CA PRO A 37 -47.13 50.58 37.62
C PRO A 37 -47.87 49.85 38.75
N ASP A 38 -47.84 50.37 39.98
CA ASP A 38 -48.52 49.76 41.13
C ASP A 38 -50.04 49.94 41.04
N GLY A 39 -50.52 51.12 40.63
CA GLY A 39 -51.95 51.37 40.39
C GLY A 39 -52.51 50.56 39.22
N PHE A 40 -51.74 50.36 38.15
CA PHE A 40 -52.14 49.48 37.04
C PHE A 40 -52.22 48.00 37.47
N LYS A 41 -51.27 47.53 38.28
CA LYS A 41 -51.28 46.17 38.82
C LYS A 41 -52.50 45.95 39.72
N ALA A 42 -52.80 46.89 40.62
CA ALA A 42 -53.97 46.84 41.49
C ALA A 42 -55.30 46.87 40.72
N LEU A 43 -55.39 47.67 39.65
CA LEU A 43 -56.58 47.71 38.77
C LEU A 43 -56.79 46.40 38.02
N ARG A 44 -55.70 45.77 37.58
CA ARG A 44 -55.74 44.48 36.88
C ARG A 44 -56.12 43.33 37.81
N GLU A 45 -55.55 43.29 39.01
CA GLU A 45 -55.91 42.31 40.05
C GLU A 45 -57.38 42.45 40.45
N ALA A 46 -57.88 43.68 40.62
CA ALA A 46 -59.29 43.94 40.92
C ALA A 46 -60.24 43.43 39.81
N TYR A 47 -59.85 43.58 38.54
CA TYR A 47 -60.60 43.05 37.41
C TYR A 47 -60.60 41.53 37.34
N GLU A 48 -59.45 40.89 37.59
CA GLU A 48 -59.32 39.43 37.59
C GLU A 48 -60.17 38.81 38.72
N LEU A 49 -60.14 39.39 39.92
CA LEU A 49 -60.98 38.98 41.06
C LEU A 49 -62.48 39.18 40.79
N ALA A 50 -62.88 40.31 40.19
CA ALA A 50 -64.28 40.53 39.81
C ALA A 50 -64.76 39.54 38.73
N MET A 51 -63.89 39.19 37.78
CA MET A 51 -64.19 38.21 36.73
C MET A 51 -64.27 36.77 37.27
N GLN A 52 -63.46 36.42 38.27
CA GLN A 52 -63.56 35.15 38.99
C GLN A 52 -64.86 35.08 39.79
N TYR A 53 -65.22 36.15 40.52
CA TYR A 53 -66.50 36.27 41.23
C TYR A 53 -67.71 36.08 40.30
N ALA A 54 -67.69 36.65 39.10
CA ALA A 54 -68.79 36.52 38.14
C ALA A 54 -68.94 35.10 37.55
N LYS A 55 -67.85 34.33 37.45
CA LYS A 55 -67.86 32.96 36.92
C LYS A 55 -68.25 31.93 37.98
N SER A 56 -67.91 32.16 39.23
CA SER A 56 -68.12 31.21 40.33
C SER A 56 -68.43 31.95 41.64
N PRO A 57 -69.65 32.49 41.81
CA PRO A 57 -70.02 33.29 42.98
C PRO A 57 -70.02 32.49 44.29
N GLU A 58 -70.21 31.17 44.22
CA GLU A 58 -70.23 30.27 45.39
C GLU A 58 -68.81 30.03 45.96
N LEU A 59 -67.79 29.89 45.11
CA LEU A 59 -66.39 29.66 45.53
C LEU A 59 -65.72 30.93 46.10
N MET A 60 -66.03 32.11 45.56
CA MET A 60 -65.46 33.38 46.04
C MET A 60 -66.08 33.89 47.35
N THR A 61 -67.24 33.37 47.75
CA THR A 61 -67.80 33.65 49.08
C THR A 61 -67.07 32.84 50.17
N GLU A 62 -66.40 31.75 49.80
CA GLU A 62 -65.53 30.96 50.66
C GLU A 62 -64.11 31.52 50.74
N GLU A 63 -63.53 32.04 49.64
CA GLU A 63 -62.18 32.61 49.64
C GLU A 63 -62.08 34.02 50.29
N LEU A 64 -63.11 34.87 50.20
CA LEU A 64 -63.13 36.18 50.90
C LEU A 64 -63.37 36.07 52.43
N ASN A 65 -63.67 34.88 52.92
CA ASN A 65 -63.73 34.58 54.36
C ASN A 65 -62.40 34.01 54.90
N GLN A 66 -61.40 33.75 54.04
CA GLN A 66 -60.14 33.12 54.46
C GLN A 66 -59.05 34.09 54.93
N GLU A 67 -59.18 35.41 54.76
CA GLU A 67 -58.25 36.40 55.37
C GLU A 67 -58.67 36.89 56.77
N ASN A 68 -59.73 36.32 57.37
CA ASN A 68 -60.10 36.54 58.78
C ASN A 68 -60.26 35.23 59.58
N LEU A 69 -59.55 34.17 59.21
CA LEU A 69 -59.47 32.92 59.96
C LEU A 69 -58.05 32.67 60.50
N ALA A 70 -57.49 33.69 61.16
CA ALA A 70 -56.44 33.51 62.18
C ALA A 70 -57.03 33.11 63.56
N GLU A 71 -58.24 32.55 63.57
CA GLU A 71 -58.81 31.76 64.66
C GLU A 71 -59.52 30.56 64.02
N GLU A 72 -58.74 29.59 63.53
CA GLU A 72 -59.23 28.23 63.44
C GLU A 72 -59.60 27.77 64.85
N VAL A 73 -60.91 27.64 65.10
CA VAL A 73 -61.40 26.75 66.14
C VAL A 73 -60.86 25.37 65.80
N ILE A 74 -59.81 24.96 66.51
CA ILE A 74 -59.27 23.60 66.55
C ILE A 74 -60.45 22.64 66.72
N LYS A 75 -60.91 22.01 65.63
CA LYS A 75 -61.59 20.72 65.78
C LYS A 75 -60.53 19.81 66.39
N PRO A 76 -60.72 19.26 67.59
CA PRO A 76 -59.77 18.31 68.11
C PRO A 76 -59.70 17.17 67.09
N LEU A 77 -58.52 16.94 66.49
CA LEU A 77 -58.28 15.72 65.73
C LEU A 77 -58.79 14.57 66.60
N THR A 78 -59.58 13.69 66.01
CA THR A 78 -59.94 12.45 66.68
C THR A 78 -58.65 11.73 67.06
N GLU A 79 -58.68 10.95 68.14
CA GLU A 79 -57.49 10.22 68.61
C GLU A 79 -56.89 9.35 67.49
N GLU A 80 -57.76 8.82 66.60
CA GLU A 80 -57.37 8.05 65.43
C GLU A 80 -56.58 8.90 64.40
N GLU A 81 -57.07 10.10 64.06
CA GLU A 81 -56.39 11.01 63.14
C GLU A 81 -55.05 11.50 63.71
N ARG A 82 -54.94 11.67 65.03
CA ARG A 82 -53.67 12.03 65.68
C ARG A 82 -52.63 10.93 65.56
N GLN A 83 -53.02 9.68 65.84
CA GLN A 83 -52.11 8.54 65.77
C GLN A 83 -51.69 8.24 64.32
N VAL A 84 -52.59 8.33 63.34
CA VAL A 84 -52.23 8.23 61.92
C VAL A 84 -51.27 9.34 61.51
N LYS A 85 -51.50 10.57 61.99
CA LYS A 85 -50.61 11.70 61.74
C LYS A 85 -49.24 11.48 62.38
N GLU A 86 -49.19 10.99 63.62
CA GLU A 86 -47.94 10.66 64.33
C GLU A 86 -47.11 9.61 63.57
N ILE A 87 -47.73 8.53 63.09
CA ILE A 87 -47.05 7.53 62.26
C ILE A 87 -46.51 8.15 60.97
N SER A 88 -47.29 9.03 60.33
CA SER A 88 -46.88 9.73 59.11
C SER A 88 -45.72 10.69 59.35
N ASP A 89 -45.77 11.45 60.45
CA ASP A 89 -44.75 12.42 60.84
C ASP A 89 -43.44 11.71 61.22
N ASN A 90 -43.54 10.57 61.92
CA ASN A 90 -42.40 9.70 62.23
C ASN A 90 -41.78 9.10 60.97
N TYR A 91 -42.60 8.72 59.99
CA TYR A 91 -42.13 8.24 58.69
C TYR A 91 -41.42 9.35 57.91
N GLN A 92 -42.00 10.55 57.86
CA GLN A 92 -41.37 11.69 57.20
C GLN A 92 -40.04 12.06 57.86
N ALA A 93 -39.98 12.06 59.20
CA ALA A 93 -38.75 12.28 59.94
C ALA A 93 -37.68 11.20 59.67
N LEU A 94 -38.07 9.95 59.42
CA LEU A 94 -37.16 8.89 59.00
C LEU A 94 -36.62 9.14 57.57
N LEU A 95 -37.47 9.60 56.65
CA LEU A 95 -37.09 9.91 55.27
C LEU A 95 -36.18 11.13 55.17
N ASP A 96 -36.41 12.14 56.00
CA ASP A 96 -35.67 13.41 56.01
C ASP A 96 -34.29 13.30 56.67
N ASP A 97 -34.08 12.32 57.54
CA ASP A 97 -32.80 12.08 58.20
C ASP A 97 -31.80 11.37 57.27
N PRO A 98 -30.70 12.02 56.84
CA PRO A 98 -29.74 11.45 55.90
C PRO A 98 -28.98 10.23 56.44
N ALA A 99 -28.92 10.01 57.74
CA ALA A 99 -28.24 8.85 58.32
C ALA A 99 -29.17 7.63 58.40
N ARG A 100 -30.49 7.85 58.51
CA ARG A 100 -31.47 6.79 58.80
C ARG A 100 -32.29 6.38 57.57
N CYS A 101 -32.49 7.28 56.61
CA CYS A 101 -33.37 7.08 55.47
C CYS A 101 -32.98 5.91 54.53
N HIS A 102 -31.73 5.47 54.59
CA HIS A 102 -31.21 4.34 53.80
C HIS A 102 -30.73 3.16 54.68
N ASP A 103 -30.79 3.28 56.02
CA ASP A 103 -30.35 2.21 56.92
C ASP A 103 -31.48 1.20 57.12
N VAL A 104 -31.29 0.02 56.54
CA VAL A 104 -32.20 -1.13 56.65
C VAL A 104 -32.59 -1.44 58.10
N ASN A 105 -31.70 -1.26 59.07
CA ASN A 105 -32.00 -1.54 60.48
C ASN A 105 -32.94 -0.51 61.09
N GLU A 106 -32.81 0.77 60.72
CA GLU A 106 -33.71 1.84 61.19
C GLU A 106 -35.12 1.64 60.63
N TRP A 107 -35.25 1.15 59.41
CA TRP A 107 -36.55 0.80 58.81
C TRP A 107 -37.19 -0.41 59.48
N HIS A 108 -36.42 -1.44 59.86
CA HIS A 108 -36.93 -2.53 60.69
C HIS A 108 -37.40 -2.04 62.07
N LYS A 109 -36.67 -1.11 62.70
CA LYS A 109 -37.10 -0.48 63.97
C LYS A 109 -38.39 0.31 63.80
N PHE A 110 -38.52 1.05 62.69
CA PHE A 110 -39.75 1.77 62.37
C PHE A 110 -40.93 0.80 62.17
N VAL A 111 -40.75 -0.28 61.42
CA VAL A 111 -41.77 -1.33 61.27
C VAL A 111 -42.12 -1.99 62.61
N ALA A 112 -41.14 -2.19 63.50
CA ALA A 112 -41.39 -2.72 64.84
C ALA A 112 -42.24 -1.75 65.71
N SER A 113 -42.18 -0.44 65.47
CA SER A 113 -43.03 0.52 66.19
C SER A 113 -44.53 0.37 65.85
N PHE A 114 -44.88 -0.31 64.76
CA PHE A 114 -46.28 -0.58 64.43
C PHE A 114 -46.98 -1.44 65.48
N TYR A 115 -46.24 -2.26 66.24
CA TYR A 115 -46.83 -3.05 67.34
C TYR A 115 -47.40 -2.20 68.47
N ASP A 116 -47.03 -0.91 68.56
CA ASP A 116 -47.53 0.01 69.58
C ASP A 116 -48.90 0.63 69.21
N TYR A 117 -49.37 0.44 67.97
CA TYR A 117 -50.61 1.03 67.46
C TYR A 117 -51.73 -0.01 67.22
N PRO A 118 -53.02 0.36 67.40
CA PRO A 118 -54.13 -0.51 67.06
C PRO A 118 -54.20 -0.84 65.57
N MET A 119 -54.64 -2.06 65.22
CA MET A 119 -54.76 -2.50 63.83
C MET A 119 -55.64 -1.59 62.96
N SER A 120 -56.72 -1.02 63.53
CA SER A 120 -57.60 -0.08 62.81
C SER A 120 -56.89 1.20 62.38
N ILE A 121 -55.91 1.67 63.17
CA ILE A 121 -55.09 2.85 62.85
C ILE A 121 -54.08 2.51 61.76
N LEU A 122 -53.43 1.35 61.85
CA LEU A 122 -52.49 0.88 60.84
C LEU A 122 -53.15 0.64 59.47
N GLU A 123 -54.39 0.15 59.45
CA GLU A 123 -55.16 -0.05 58.22
C GLU A 123 -55.41 1.27 57.45
N ILE A 124 -55.50 2.39 58.17
CA ILE A 124 -55.63 3.74 57.58
C ILE A 124 -54.24 4.30 57.24
N ALA A 125 -53.29 4.21 58.16
CA ALA A 125 -51.95 4.77 58.00
C ALA A 125 -51.18 4.13 56.83
N LYS A 126 -51.32 2.82 56.59
CA LYS A 126 -50.54 2.11 55.57
C LYS A 126 -50.72 2.66 54.15
N TRP A 127 -51.90 3.16 53.81
CA TRP A 127 -52.15 3.72 52.48
C TRP A 127 -51.56 5.12 52.33
N LYS A 128 -51.64 5.92 53.39
CA LYS A 128 -50.94 7.20 53.44
C LYS A 128 -49.42 7.03 53.37
N LEU A 129 -48.87 5.99 54.00
CA LEU A 129 -47.46 5.63 53.88
C LEU A 129 -47.10 5.19 52.45
N LEU A 130 -47.99 4.47 51.76
CA LEU A 130 -47.82 4.10 50.35
C LEU A 130 -47.77 5.36 49.46
N ASP A 131 -48.70 6.30 49.66
CA ASP A 131 -48.75 7.56 48.91
C ASP A 131 -47.47 8.38 49.10
N ILE A 132 -47.04 8.57 50.36
CA ILE A 132 -45.78 9.26 50.67
C ILE A 132 -44.58 8.55 50.01
N SER A 133 -44.56 7.22 50.01
CA SER A 133 -43.47 6.43 49.40
C SER A 133 -43.43 6.55 47.88
N TYR A 134 -44.60 6.60 47.24
CA TYR A 134 -44.75 6.76 45.79
C TYR A 134 -44.35 8.18 45.34
N ASP A 135 -44.74 9.20 46.10
CA ASP A 135 -44.42 10.59 45.80
C ASP A 135 -42.93 10.94 46.09
N THR A 136 -42.21 10.10 46.84
CA THR A 136 -40.80 10.32 47.17
C THR A 136 -39.87 9.83 46.05
N VAL A 137 -39.32 10.77 45.29
CA VAL A 137 -38.48 10.49 44.10
C VAL A 137 -37.19 9.70 44.41
N THR A 138 -36.51 9.99 45.53
CA THR A 138 -35.16 9.47 45.84
C THR A 138 -35.16 8.45 46.98
N ILE A 139 -36.27 7.74 47.15
CA ILE A 139 -36.43 6.76 48.22
C ILE A 139 -35.59 5.49 47.99
N SER A 140 -35.10 4.87 49.08
CA SER A 140 -34.48 3.54 49.00
C SER A 140 -35.56 2.50 48.78
N LEU A 141 -35.52 1.86 47.61
CA LEU A 141 -36.43 0.80 47.20
C LEU A 141 -36.24 -0.44 48.06
N SER A 142 -35.01 -0.73 48.48
CA SER A 142 -34.71 -1.85 49.39
C SER A 142 -35.34 -1.63 50.76
N CYS A 143 -35.29 -0.40 51.29
CA CYS A 143 -35.90 -0.06 52.56
C CYS A 143 -37.44 -0.02 52.47
N VAL A 144 -38.00 0.54 51.39
CA VAL A 144 -39.44 0.56 51.14
C VAL A 144 -39.98 -0.86 50.96
N LYS A 145 -39.20 -1.79 50.41
CA LYS A 145 -39.60 -3.19 50.30
C LYS A 145 -39.96 -3.80 51.65
N ILE A 146 -39.18 -3.51 52.69
CA ILE A 146 -39.43 -3.97 54.06
C ILE A 146 -40.81 -3.49 54.53
N LEU A 147 -41.11 -2.22 54.26
CA LEU A 147 -42.38 -1.60 54.61
C LEU A 147 -43.55 -2.18 53.78
N ALA A 148 -43.36 -2.33 52.46
CA ALA A 148 -44.35 -2.84 51.52
C ALA A 148 -44.73 -4.30 51.80
N ASP A 149 -43.75 -5.14 52.13
CA ASP A 149 -43.94 -6.55 52.46
C ASP A 149 -44.63 -6.71 53.81
N ASN A 150 -44.25 -5.91 54.81
CA ASN A 150 -44.87 -5.94 56.14
C ASN A 150 -46.33 -5.50 56.11
N LEU A 151 -46.63 -4.41 55.41
CA LEU A 151 -47.98 -3.83 55.27
C LEU A 151 -48.82 -4.48 54.16
N ARG A 152 -48.25 -5.43 53.42
CA ARG A 152 -48.90 -6.21 52.35
C ARG A 152 -49.54 -5.36 51.26
N TRP A 153 -48.91 -4.24 50.89
CA TRP A 153 -49.45 -3.27 49.94
C TRP A 153 -49.87 -3.92 48.62
N ARG A 154 -48.97 -4.69 47.98
CA ARG A 154 -49.23 -5.34 46.68
C ARG A 154 -50.41 -6.32 46.70
N GLN A 155 -50.62 -7.01 47.83
CA GLN A 155 -51.70 -8.00 47.97
C GLN A 155 -53.08 -7.35 48.18
N GLN A 156 -53.10 -6.14 48.77
CA GLN A 156 -54.32 -5.50 49.24
C GLN A 156 -54.74 -4.28 48.41
N ILE A 157 -53.85 -3.75 47.54
CA ILE A 157 -54.10 -2.52 46.77
C ILE A 157 -55.37 -2.59 45.91
N LYS A 158 -55.59 -3.74 45.25
CA LYS A 158 -56.77 -3.97 44.38
C LYS A 158 -58.09 -3.97 45.15
N SER A 159 -58.05 -4.23 46.45
CA SER A 159 -59.22 -4.19 47.33
C SER A 159 -59.48 -2.80 47.90
N TYR A 160 -58.45 -1.96 48.04
CA TYR A 160 -58.54 -0.62 48.62
C TYR A 160 -58.84 0.46 47.58
N SER A 161 -58.05 0.53 46.50
CA SER A 161 -58.31 1.44 45.37
C SER A 161 -58.18 0.70 44.03
N PRO A 162 -59.28 0.13 43.50
CA PRO A 162 -59.27 -0.58 42.23
C PRO A 162 -58.92 0.30 41.02
N ASN A 163 -59.24 1.60 41.10
CA ASN A 163 -59.00 2.56 40.01
C ASN A 163 -57.54 3.01 39.95
N ASP A 164 -56.84 3.04 41.09
CA ASP A 164 -55.44 3.50 41.17
C ASP A 164 -54.46 2.33 41.28
N ALA A 165 -54.93 1.08 41.34
CA ALA A 165 -54.09 -0.10 41.49
C ALA A 165 -53.04 -0.22 40.37
N ASP A 166 -53.41 0.07 39.12
CA ASP A 166 -52.50 0.02 37.98
C ASP A 166 -51.38 1.08 38.07
N MET A 167 -51.63 2.20 38.75
CA MET A 167 -50.62 3.26 38.98
C MET A 167 -49.46 2.75 39.86
N TYR A 168 -49.77 1.99 40.92
CA TYR A 168 -48.77 1.49 41.87
C TYR A 168 -48.10 0.18 41.43
N GLU A 169 -48.64 -0.58 40.48
CA GLU A 169 -48.03 -1.85 40.04
C GLU A 169 -46.62 -1.65 39.48
N ASN A 170 -46.38 -0.59 38.68
CA ASN A 170 -45.03 -0.25 38.21
C ASN A 170 -44.08 0.05 39.38
N PHE A 171 -44.57 0.73 40.42
CA PHE A 171 -43.77 1.04 41.61
C PHE A 171 -43.41 -0.22 42.40
N PHE A 172 -44.33 -1.18 42.55
CA PHE A 172 -44.03 -2.46 43.18
C PHE A 172 -42.99 -3.26 42.39
N ASP A 173 -43.08 -3.26 41.05
CA ASP A 173 -42.06 -3.89 40.22
C ASP A 173 -40.68 -3.23 40.36
N HIS A 174 -40.62 -1.91 40.59
CA HIS A 174 -39.37 -1.22 40.92
C HIS A 174 -38.85 -1.57 42.31
N ILE A 175 -39.71 -1.60 43.33
CA ILE A 175 -39.35 -2.04 44.69
C ILE A 175 -38.74 -3.44 44.67
N ASP A 176 -39.31 -4.35 43.88
CA ASP A 176 -38.84 -5.72 43.79
C ASP A 176 -37.43 -5.85 43.21
N ARG A 177 -37.02 -4.91 42.34
CA ARG A 177 -35.67 -4.84 41.75
C ARG A 177 -34.61 -4.29 42.71
N GLY A 178 -35.02 -3.59 43.77
CA GLY A 178 -34.12 -3.00 44.77
C GLY A 178 -33.44 -1.70 44.30
N ASP A 179 -32.54 -1.19 45.14
CA ASP A 179 -31.80 0.04 44.85
C ASP A 179 -30.85 -0.12 43.66
N PHE A 180 -30.60 0.98 42.96
CA PHE A 180 -29.72 0.96 41.78
C PHE A 180 -28.25 0.69 42.14
N PHE A 181 -27.78 1.27 43.25
CA PHE A 181 -26.46 1.02 43.82
C PHE A 181 -26.57 1.08 45.34
N ASP A 182 -25.49 0.73 46.04
CA ASP A 182 -25.47 0.73 47.49
C ASP A 182 -25.54 2.16 48.06
N TYR A 183 -26.70 2.55 48.59
CA TYR A 183 -26.91 3.89 49.16
C TYR A 183 -26.16 4.11 50.49
N ASP A 184 -25.63 3.06 51.14
CA ASP A 184 -24.75 3.24 52.31
C ASP A 184 -23.44 3.95 51.98
N SER A 185 -23.03 3.94 50.71
CA SER A 185 -21.85 4.65 50.20
C SER A 185 -22.01 6.17 50.17
N LEU A 186 -23.24 6.70 50.32
CA LEU A 186 -23.53 8.12 50.26
C LEU A 186 -23.22 8.85 51.58
N PRO A 187 -22.93 10.16 51.55
CA PRO A 187 -22.60 10.92 52.75
C PRO A 187 -23.79 11.00 53.71
N ARG A 188 -23.61 10.54 54.96
CA ARG A 188 -24.64 10.55 56.02
C ARG A 188 -24.93 11.94 56.60
N THR A 189 -24.22 12.97 56.16
CA THR A 189 -24.29 14.33 56.74
C THR A 189 -25.20 15.28 55.96
N ASN A 190 -25.61 14.95 54.72
CA ASN A 190 -26.33 15.88 53.86
C ASN A 190 -27.35 15.18 52.95
N LYS A 191 -28.63 15.33 53.27
CA LYS A 191 -29.76 14.75 52.53
C LYS A 191 -29.91 15.30 51.11
N ALA A 192 -29.64 16.59 50.91
CA ALA A 192 -29.76 17.20 49.58
C ALA A 192 -28.76 16.59 48.59
N ILE A 193 -27.52 16.33 49.03
CA ILE A 193 -26.50 15.68 48.19
C ILE A 193 -26.90 14.24 47.86
N GLN A 194 -27.42 13.48 48.83
CA GLN A 194 -27.94 12.12 48.58
C GLN A 194 -29.01 12.13 47.51
N ASN A 195 -30.01 13.00 47.65
CA ASN A 195 -31.12 13.11 46.70
C ASN A 195 -30.63 13.47 45.30
N VAL A 196 -29.77 14.49 45.18
CA VAL A 196 -29.23 14.91 43.88
C VAL A 196 -28.39 13.81 43.22
N THR A 197 -27.57 13.08 43.98
CA THR A 197 -26.80 11.95 43.42
C THR A 197 -27.71 10.80 42.95
N ILE A 198 -28.74 10.44 43.73
CA ILE A 198 -29.67 9.37 43.38
C ILE A 198 -30.48 9.73 42.12
N ASP A 199 -31.01 10.94 42.09
CA ASP A 199 -31.78 11.45 40.94
C ASP A 199 -30.91 11.48 39.68
N TYR A 200 -29.69 12.03 39.81
CA TYR A 200 -28.71 12.05 38.74
C TYR A 200 -28.42 10.66 38.16
N ALA A 201 -28.15 9.69 39.03
CA ALA A 201 -27.87 8.31 38.65
C ALA A 201 -29.06 7.65 37.94
N ARG A 202 -30.28 7.83 38.47
CA ARG A 202 -31.51 7.25 37.89
C ARG A 202 -31.81 7.84 36.51
N CYS A 203 -31.74 9.16 36.37
CA CYS A 203 -31.97 9.86 35.11
C CYS A 203 -30.92 9.49 34.05
N ALA A 204 -29.63 9.53 34.39
CA ALA A 204 -28.56 9.16 33.46
C ALA A 204 -28.69 7.71 32.98
N ARG A 205 -29.01 6.78 33.89
CA ARG A 205 -29.27 5.37 33.56
C ARG A 205 -30.43 5.23 32.57
N TRP A 206 -31.56 5.88 32.85
CA TRP A 206 -32.72 5.81 31.97
C TRP A 206 -32.40 6.37 30.58
N LEU A 207 -31.73 7.52 30.50
CA LEU A 207 -31.30 8.13 29.23
C LEU A 207 -30.35 7.22 28.45
N PHE A 208 -29.41 6.56 29.12
CA PHE A 208 -28.47 5.63 28.48
C PHE A 208 -29.18 4.46 27.77
N TRP A 209 -30.23 3.90 28.38
CA TRP A 209 -30.95 2.75 27.81
C TRP A 209 -32.04 3.14 26.82
N GLU A 210 -32.71 4.27 27.03
CA GLU A 210 -33.93 4.63 26.29
C GLU A 210 -33.71 5.71 25.23
N LYS A 211 -32.58 6.45 25.26
CA LYS A 211 -32.34 7.62 24.41
C LYS A 211 -31.03 7.57 23.62
N PRO A 212 -30.92 8.35 22.52
CA PRO A 212 -29.66 8.50 21.80
C PRO A 212 -28.56 9.14 22.66
N ALA A 213 -27.30 8.84 22.33
CA ALA A 213 -26.12 9.36 23.04
C ALA A 213 -26.07 10.89 23.19
N VAL A 214 -26.68 11.64 22.26
CA VAL A 214 -26.71 13.12 22.29
C VAL A 214 -27.54 13.63 23.46
N GLU A 215 -28.71 13.03 23.74
CA GLU A 215 -29.56 13.46 24.88
C GLU A 215 -28.89 13.14 26.22
N LEU A 216 -28.21 11.98 26.31
CA LEU A 216 -27.41 11.66 27.48
C LEU A 216 -26.25 12.65 27.64
N ALA A 217 -25.55 13.01 26.57
CA ALA A 217 -24.46 13.99 26.61
C ALA A 217 -24.95 15.37 27.10
N GLU A 218 -26.09 15.83 26.60
CA GLU A 218 -26.74 17.06 27.07
C GLU A 218 -27.02 17.00 28.57
N TYR A 219 -27.60 15.91 29.06
CA TYR A 219 -27.86 15.72 30.48
C TYR A 219 -26.58 15.71 31.33
N LEU A 220 -25.57 14.93 30.93
CA LEU A 220 -24.29 14.82 31.64
C LEU A 220 -23.50 16.14 31.65
N SER A 221 -23.82 17.06 30.73
CA SER A 221 -23.19 18.39 30.65
C SER A 221 -23.86 19.47 31.51
N ILE A 222 -25.00 19.17 32.13
CA ILE A 222 -25.66 20.08 33.08
C ILE A 222 -24.76 20.23 34.31
N HIS A 223 -24.43 21.48 34.65
CA HIS A 223 -23.65 21.82 35.84
C HIS A 223 -24.36 21.38 37.13
N THR A 224 -24.05 20.17 37.58
CA THR A 224 -24.64 19.52 38.75
C THR A 224 -23.55 19.13 39.73
N VAL A 225 -23.78 19.37 41.02
CA VAL A 225 -22.88 18.93 42.09
C VAL A 225 -23.40 17.59 42.62
N VAL A 226 -22.74 16.50 42.24
CA VAL A 226 -23.03 15.14 42.70
C VAL A 226 -21.87 14.60 43.52
N TYR A 227 -22.19 13.77 44.51
CA TYR A 227 -21.22 12.92 45.16
C TYR A 227 -20.98 11.66 44.32
N LEU A 228 -19.72 11.31 44.06
CA LEU A 228 -19.33 10.07 43.41
C LEU A 228 -19.08 9.00 44.48
N PRO A 229 -20.01 8.05 44.69
CA PRO A 229 -19.83 7.01 45.70
C PRO A 229 -18.70 6.05 45.31
N ASP A 230 -17.99 5.57 46.32
CA ASP A 230 -17.02 4.48 46.21
C ASP A 230 -17.75 3.13 46.06
N ASN A 231 -18.54 3.02 45.00
CA ASN A 231 -19.29 1.82 44.63
C ASN A 231 -18.82 1.35 43.24
N PRO A 232 -18.14 0.19 43.14
CA PRO A 232 -17.56 -0.27 41.87
C PRO A 232 -18.56 -0.44 40.73
N GLU A 233 -19.75 -0.97 41.02
CA GLU A 233 -20.80 -1.22 40.00
C GLU A 233 -21.32 0.10 39.43
N PHE A 234 -21.61 1.07 40.30
CA PHE A 234 -22.03 2.40 39.88
C PHE A 234 -20.96 3.13 39.09
N MET A 235 -19.70 3.08 39.55
CA MET A 235 -18.61 3.77 38.87
C MET A 235 -18.31 3.17 37.50
N GLN A 236 -18.51 1.86 37.31
CA GLN A 236 -18.42 1.22 36.00
C GLN A 236 -19.55 1.66 35.07
N GLU A 237 -20.80 1.65 35.53
CA GLU A 237 -21.95 2.18 34.77
C GLU A 237 -21.73 3.64 34.38
N LEU A 238 -21.26 4.47 35.33
CA LEU A 238 -20.92 5.87 35.08
C LEU A 238 -19.87 6.00 33.97
N ALA A 239 -18.83 5.16 34.00
CA ALA A 239 -17.82 5.14 32.94
C ALA A 239 -18.41 4.78 31.57
N ASP A 240 -19.31 3.79 31.51
CA ASP A 240 -19.99 3.39 30.28
C ASP A 240 -20.91 4.50 29.73
N TRP A 241 -21.59 5.24 30.61
CA TRP A 241 -22.44 6.37 30.22
C TRP A 241 -21.62 7.50 29.61
N TYR A 242 -20.57 7.92 30.29
CA TYR A 242 -19.65 8.94 29.78
C TYR A 242 -18.91 8.46 28.52
N TYR A 243 -18.65 7.15 28.41
CA TYR A 243 -18.11 6.55 27.21
C TYR A 243 -19.06 6.67 26.01
N PHE A 244 -20.31 6.28 26.20
CA PHE A 244 -21.35 6.33 25.18
C PHE A 244 -21.68 7.77 24.75
N ALA A 245 -21.78 8.68 25.72
CA ALA A 245 -22.03 10.10 25.49
C ALA A 245 -20.82 10.84 24.88
N LYS A 246 -19.60 10.29 24.99
CA LYS A 246 -18.34 10.95 24.64
C LYS A 246 -18.16 12.29 25.38
N SER A 247 -18.55 12.33 26.64
CA SER A 247 -18.45 13.52 27.48
C SER A 247 -17.23 13.44 28.41
N PRO A 248 -16.47 14.54 28.59
CA PRO A 248 -15.34 14.56 29.52
C PRO A 248 -15.82 14.66 30.98
N ASN A 249 -15.20 13.93 31.89
CA ASN A 249 -15.42 14.02 33.33
C ASN A 249 -14.10 13.85 34.11
N ARG A 250 -13.67 14.92 34.78
CA ARG A 250 -12.43 14.94 35.56
C ARG A 250 -12.51 14.12 36.86
N GLY A 251 -13.66 14.10 37.53
CA GLY A 251 -13.84 13.30 38.75
C GLY A 251 -13.78 11.79 38.47
N LEU A 252 -14.33 11.35 37.34
CA LEU A 252 -14.21 9.97 36.87
C LEU A 252 -12.76 9.61 36.54
N LEU A 253 -12.02 10.52 35.91
CA LEU A 253 -10.59 10.34 35.66
C LEU A 253 -9.81 10.20 36.96
N ASP A 254 -10.03 11.10 37.92
CA ASP A 254 -9.35 11.07 39.23
C ASP A 254 -9.63 9.74 39.95
N TYR A 255 -10.89 9.28 39.94
CA TYR A 255 -11.26 7.97 40.49
C TYR A 255 -10.55 6.82 39.75
N ALA A 256 -10.56 6.80 38.42
CA ALA A 256 -9.88 5.76 37.64
C ALA A 256 -8.38 5.69 37.98
N LEU A 257 -7.72 6.85 38.16
CA LEU A 257 -6.32 6.91 38.58
C LEU A 257 -6.10 6.35 39.98
N THR A 258 -7.03 6.56 40.92
CA THR A 258 -6.95 5.96 42.25
C THR A 258 -7.04 4.44 42.21
N CYS A 259 -7.93 3.88 41.39
CA CYS A 259 -8.03 2.43 41.18
C CYS A 259 -6.77 1.86 40.51
N ILE A 260 -6.21 2.56 39.52
CA ILE A 260 -4.97 2.13 38.86
C ILE A 260 -3.79 2.10 39.86
N ALA A 261 -3.77 3.02 40.83
CA ALA A 261 -2.70 3.13 41.81
C ALA A 261 -2.80 2.13 42.98
N ASP A 262 -3.95 1.47 43.19
CA ASP A 262 -4.13 0.52 44.29
C ASP A 262 -3.41 -0.82 43.99
N PRO A 263 -2.35 -1.16 44.74
CA PRO A 263 -1.60 -2.40 44.51
C PRO A 263 -2.37 -3.67 44.89
N ASN A 264 -3.46 -3.56 45.66
CA ASN A 264 -4.25 -4.71 46.10
C ASN A 264 -5.35 -5.10 45.09
N GLN A 265 -5.57 -4.28 44.06
CA GLN A 265 -6.62 -4.50 43.08
C GLN A 265 -6.19 -5.55 42.04
N GLU A 266 -7.14 -6.36 41.58
CA GLU A 266 -6.87 -7.36 40.54
C GLU A 266 -6.41 -6.68 39.25
N GLN A 267 -5.40 -7.27 38.60
CA GLN A 267 -4.80 -6.72 37.38
C GLN A 267 -5.84 -6.46 36.29
N GLN A 268 -6.82 -7.35 36.12
CA GLN A 268 -7.89 -7.18 35.12
C GLN A 268 -8.73 -5.92 35.37
N ILE A 269 -8.99 -5.60 36.64
CA ILE A 269 -9.77 -4.41 37.02
C ILE A 269 -8.92 -3.15 36.83
N GLN A 270 -7.62 -3.19 37.15
CA GLN A 270 -6.70 -2.09 36.85
C GLN A 270 -6.64 -1.80 35.33
N GLU A 271 -6.58 -2.83 34.49
CA GLU A 271 -6.59 -2.70 33.03
C GLU A 271 -7.90 -2.08 32.50
N GLN A 272 -9.04 -2.43 33.10
CA GLN A 272 -10.33 -1.79 32.80
C GLN A 272 -10.29 -0.29 33.10
N TRP A 273 -9.82 0.10 34.30
CA TRP A 273 -9.72 1.52 34.67
C TRP A 273 -8.68 2.28 33.85
N LYS A 274 -7.59 1.64 33.41
CA LYS A 274 -6.66 2.24 32.43
C LYS A 274 -7.37 2.61 31.13
N SER A 275 -8.30 1.78 30.66
CA SER A 275 -9.08 2.08 29.44
C SER A 275 -10.01 3.28 29.62
N VAL A 276 -10.63 3.41 30.80
CA VAL A 276 -11.46 4.57 31.16
C VAL A 276 -10.60 5.84 31.24
N ALA A 277 -9.46 5.77 31.94
CA ALA A 277 -8.53 6.89 32.06
C ALA A 277 -8.00 7.34 30.70
N ALA A 278 -7.58 6.40 29.83
CA ALA A 278 -7.12 6.72 28.47
C ALA A 278 -8.19 7.46 27.67
N MET A 279 -9.44 7.01 27.78
CA MET A 279 -10.58 7.66 27.12
C MET A 279 -10.85 9.07 27.68
N GLN A 280 -10.84 9.23 29.01
CA GLN A 280 -11.07 10.54 29.64
C GLN A 280 -9.95 11.54 29.33
N TYR A 281 -8.68 11.14 29.40
CA TYR A 281 -7.57 11.97 28.93
C TYR A 281 -7.74 12.39 27.47
N SER A 282 -8.20 11.47 26.60
CA SER A 282 -8.45 11.77 25.20
C SER A 282 -9.54 12.83 24.99
N LEU A 283 -10.61 12.78 25.80
CA LEU A 283 -11.73 13.73 25.74
C LEU A 283 -11.38 15.08 26.38
N LEU A 284 -10.48 15.07 27.36
CA LEU A 284 -9.95 16.26 28.03
C LEU A 284 -8.79 16.92 27.26
N GLU A 285 -8.45 16.42 26.08
CA GLU A 285 -7.37 16.91 25.21
C GLU A 285 -5.97 16.82 25.84
N ASP A 286 -5.77 15.95 26.83
CA ASP A 286 -4.46 15.62 27.39
C ASP A 286 -3.83 14.48 26.57
N GLU A 287 -3.26 14.88 25.42
CA GLU A 287 -2.76 13.92 24.44
C GLU A 287 -1.57 13.08 24.94
N GLN A 288 -0.73 13.61 25.82
CA GLN A 288 0.47 12.93 26.28
C GLN A 288 0.12 11.73 27.16
N ASN A 289 -0.74 11.94 28.17
CA ASN A 289 -1.18 10.85 29.04
C ASN A 289 -2.09 9.87 28.31
N ALA A 290 -2.96 10.36 27.41
CA ALA A 290 -3.77 9.51 26.55
C ALA A 290 -2.90 8.58 25.70
N LEU A 291 -1.87 9.12 25.03
CA LEU A 291 -0.98 8.33 24.18
C LEU A 291 -0.31 7.21 24.98
N SER A 292 0.34 7.53 26.11
CA SER A 292 1.01 6.54 26.96
C SER A 292 0.09 5.37 27.32
N LEU A 293 -1.13 5.65 27.79
CA LEU A 293 -2.09 4.61 28.15
C LEU A 293 -2.60 3.83 26.94
N TRP A 294 -2.88 4.47 25.82
CA TRP A 294 -3.33 3.77 24.60
C TRP A 294 -2.25 2.84 24.03
N LEU A 295 -0.97 3.23 24.13
CA LEU A 295 0.16 2.37 23.76
C LEU A 295 0.25 1.13 24.66
N GLU A 296 0.05 1.28 25.97
CA GLU A 296 -0.02 0.13 26.90
C GLU A 296 -1.21 -0.78 26.60
N LEU A 297 -2.41 -0.20 26.46
CA LEU A 297 -3.66 -0.92 26.21
C LEU A 297 -3.63 -1.71 24.90
N TYR A 298 -2.89 -1.25 23.89
CA TYR A 298 -2.70 -2.01 22.65
C TYR A 298 -2.10 -3.41 22.88
N ARG A 299 -1.27 -3.58 23.92
CA ARG A 299 -0.64 -4.87 24.23
C ARG A 299 -1.65 -5.90 24.75
N LEU A 300 -2.82 -5.45 25.19
CA LEU A 300 -3.89 -6.28 25.73
C LEU A 300 -4.89 -6.65 24.62
N PRO A 301 -5.11 -7.95 24.34
CA PRO A 301 -5.99 -8.39 23.23
C PRO A 301 -7.39 -7.79 23.26
N GLN A 302 -7.96 -7.62 24.46
CA GLN A 302 -9.31 -7.07 24.66
C GLN A 302 -9.47 -5.59 24.27
N TYR A 303 -8.40 -4.78 24.34
CA TYR A 303 -8.43 -3.35 24.04
C TYR A 303 -7.76 -2.98 22.72
N GLN A 304 -7.14 -3.95 22.05
CA GLN A 304 -6.27 -3.71 20.91
C GLN A 304 -6.95 -2.96 19.75
N GLU A 305 -8.18 -3.31 19.37
CA GLU A 305 -8.90 -2.63 18.27
C GLU A 305 -9.32 -1.20 18.64
N LYS A 306 -9.71 -0.97 19.91
CA LYS A 306 -10.01 0.37 20.42
C LYS A 306 -8.76 1.24 20.39
N ALA A 307 -7.65 0.73 20.93
CA ALA A 307 -6.34 1.39 20.91
C ALA A 307 -5.87 1.66 19.48
N THR A 308 -6.01 0.70 18.56
CA THR A 308 -5.65 0.87 17.14
C THR A 308 -6.43 2.03 16.53
N SER A 309 -7.74 2.08 16.75
CA SER A 309 -8.60 3.13 16.20
C SER A 309 -8.21 4.51 16.72
N TRP A 310 -7.91 4.62 18.02
CA TRP A 310 -7.46 5.88 18.62
C TRP A 310 -6.07 6.30 18.13
N LEU A 311 -5.09 5.38 18.14
CA LEU A 311 -3.72 5.65 17.70
C LEU A 311 -3.67 6.09 16.23
N MET A 312 -4.52 5.50 15.36
CA MET A 312 -4.66 5.94 13.98
C MET A 312 -5.21 7.37 13.89
N LEU A 313 -6.24 7.70 14.68
CA LEU A 313 -6.81 9.05 14.70
C LEU A 313 -5.79 10.06 15.24
N TRP A 314 -5.11 9.76 16.33
CA TRP A 314 -4.07 10.59 16.92
C TRP A 314 -2.91 10.80 15.93
N CYS A 315 -2.42 9.73 15.31
CA CYS A 315 -1.35 9.82 14.31
C CYS A 315 -1.77 10.66 13.10
N SER A 316 -3.03 10.57 12.65
CA SER A 316 -3.53 11.39 11.54
C SER A 316 -3.53 12.89 11.83
N LYS A 317 -3.63 13.29 13.11
CA LYS A 317 -3.64 14.69 13.54
C LYS A 317 -2.22 15.19 13.83
N ASN A 318 -1.42 14.40 14.55
CA ASN A 318 -0.16 14.85 15.15
C ASN A 318 1.09 14.44 14.37
N ARG A 319 1.03 13.32 13.64
CA ARG A 319 2.17 12.73 12.93
C ARG A 319 1.69 12.15 11.60
N PHE A 320 1.10 12.99 10.74
CA PHE A 320 0.37 12.55 9.54
C PHE A 320 1.19 11.60 8.65
N ASP A 321 2.46 11.93 8.40
CA ASP A 321 3.37 11.11 7.57
C ASP A 321 3.73 9.76 8.20
N TYR A 322 3.51 9.55 9.50
CA TYR A 322 3.71 8.24 10.15
C TYR A 322 2.50 7.32 10.00
N LEU A 323 1.34 7.82 9.54
CA LEU A 323 0.10 7.05 9.56
C LEU A 323 0.15 5.81 8.63
N PRO A 324 0.68 5.87 7.39
CA PRO A 324 0.86 4.66 6.58
C PRO A 324 1.85 3.68 7.22
N LEU A 325 2.94 4.20 7.79
CA LEU A 325 3.94 3.40 8.50
C LEU A 325 3.35 2.68 9.72
N LEU A 326 2.52 3.37 10.51
CA LEU A 326 1.80 2.78 11.63
C LEU A 326 0.93 1.61 11.16
N ILE A 327 0.16 1.77 10.08
CA ILE A 327 -0.67 0.67 9.56
C ILE A 327 0.17 -0.55 9.15
N LEU A 328 1.31 -0.33 8.48
CA LEU A 328 2.23 -1.40 8.13
C LEU A 328 2.81 -2.10 9.37
N ALA A 329 3.18 -1.33 10.40
CA ALA A 329 3.68 -1.87 11.65
C ALA A 329 2.62 -2.71 12.38
N LEU A 330 1.36 -2.25 12.39
CA LEU A 330 0.25 -2.93 13.06
C LEU A 330 -0.25 -4.19 12.33
N ASN A 331 0.34 -4.57 11.19
CA ASN A 331 -0.03 -5.79 10.47
C ASN A 331 0.22 -7.04 11.31
N LYS A 332 -0.84 -7.76 11.66
CA LYS A 332 -0.77 -9.01 12.43
C LYS A 332 -1.05 -10.24 11.55
N SER A 333 -0.06 -10.67 10.77
CA SER A 333 -0.12 -11.95 10.06
C SER A 333 0.07 -13.12 11.02
N TYR A 334 -0.85 -14.09 10.98
CA TYR A 334 -0.70 -15.36 11.66
C TYR A 334 0.07 -16.32 10.76
N CYS A 335 1.36 -16.53 11.06
CA CYS A 335 2.21 -17.45 10.31
C CYS A 335 2.18 -18.82 11.00
N LEU A 336 1.81 -19.87 10.25
CA LEU A 336 1.83 -21.25 10.75
C LEU A 336 3.25 -21.82 10.74
N THR A 337 3.49 -22.79 11.62
CA THR A 337 4.69 -23.63 11.56
C THR A 337 4.70 -24.42 10.26
N ALA A 338 5.85 -24.41 9.57
CA ALA A 338 6.03 -25.09 8.31
C ALA A 338 6.27 -26.60 8.54
N GLU A 339 5.20 -27.37 8.63
CA GLU A 339 5.26 -28.82 8.88
C GLU A 339 5.36 -29.60 7.56
N ASP A 340 4.47 -29.28 6.61
CA ASP A 340 4.35 -29.96 5.32
C ASP A 340 4.30 -28.98 4.13
N GLN A 341 4.51 -29.49 2.91
CA GLN A 341 4.52 -28.67 1.68
C GLN A 341 3.26 -27.82 1.48
N GLU A 342 2.08 -28.32 1.87
CA GLU A 342 0.82 -27.58 1.78
C GLU A 342 0.76 -26.40 2.75
N THR A 343 1.51 -26.48 3.86
CA THR A 343 1.51 -25.45 4.92
C THR A 343 2.52 -24.34 4.69
N TYR A 344 3.50 -24.55 3.81
CA TYR A 344 4.60 -23.60 3.56
C TYR A 344 4.11 -22.21 3.16
N ILE A 345 3.05 -22.11 2.36
CA ILE A 345 2.52 -20.81 1.93
C ILE A 345 1.99 -19.98 3.11
N TYR A 346 1.46 -20.63 4.15
CA TYR A 346 0.96 -19.99 5.36
C TYR A 346 2.07 -19.62 6.36
N SER A 347 3.31 -20.05 6.11
CA SER A 347 4.47 -19.61 6.89
C SER A 347 5.06 -18.28 6.40
N ILE A 348 4.67 -17.83 5.20
CA ILE A 348 5.13 -16.56 4.62
C ILE A 348 4.36 -15.41 5.27
N PRO A 349 5.02 -14.41 5.89
CA PRO A 349 4.31 -13.24 6.38
C PRO A 349 3.70 -12.43 5.22
N GLN A 350 2.43 -12.08 5.35
CA GLN A 350 1.65 -11.34 4.36
C GLN A 350 0.89 -10.17 4.99
N PHE A 351 0.47 -9.19 4.19
CA PHE A 351 -0.45 -8.18 4.69
C PHE A 351 -1.86 -8.74 4.85
N THR A 352 -2.43 -8.52 6.02
CA THR A 352 -3.80 -8.92 6.35
C THR A 352 -4.82 -8.12 5.54
N PRO A 353 -6.03 -8.68 5.26
CA PRO A 353 -7.09 -7.95 4.58
C PRO A 353 -7.46 -6.63 5.27
N SER A 354 -7.37 -6.58 6.60
CA SER A 354 -7.59 -5.35 7.38
C SER A 354 -6.52 -4.29 7.11
N THR A 355 -5.25 -4.68 7.02
CA THR A 355 -4.13 -3.80 6.67
C THR A 355 -4.31 -3.24 5.26
N ILE A 356 -4.59 -4.11 4.28
CA ILE A 356 -4.84 -3.71 2.90
C ILE A 356 -6.04 -2.75 2.82
N SER A 357 -7.16 -3.08 3.48
CA SER A 357 -8.35 -2.23 3.52
C SER A 357 -8.07 -0.86 4.13
N ARG A 358 -7.25 -0.77 5.18
CA ARG A 358 -6.84 0.51 5.79
C ARG A 358 -5.95 1.32 4.85
N LEU A 359 -4.99 0.69 4.18
CA LEU A 359 -4.12 1.35 3.19
C LEU A 359 -4.89 1.88 1.97
N LEU A 360 -5.90 1.13 1.49
CA LEU A 360 -6.75 1.52 0.35
C LEU A 360 -7.56 2.80 0.61
N LYS A 361 -7.79 3.16 1.88
CA LYS A 361 -8.53 4.39 2.23
C LYS A 361 -7.70 5.66 2.01
N PHE A 362 -6.38 5.55 1.81
CA PHE A 362 -5.54 6.73 1.65
C PHE A 362 -5.67 7.37 0.28
N ARG A 363 -5.77 8.71 0.31
CA ARG A 363 -5.58 9.54 -0.87
C ARG A 363 -4.09 9.82 -1.02
N LYS A 364 -3.44 9.15 -1.97
CA LYS A 364 -1.99 9.22 -2.21
C LYS A 364 -1.48 10.64 -2.46
N GLN A 365 -2.32 11.51 -3.04
CA GLN A 365 -2.01 12.93 -3.31
C GLN A 365 -1.75 13.77 -2.05
N ASN A 366 -2.15 13.29 -0.87
CA ASN A 366 -1.94 14.01 0.38
C ASN A 366 -0.54 13.78 0.97
N TYR A 367 0.23 12.84 0.42
CA TYR A 367 1.56 12.47 0.91
C TYR A 367 2.64 12.89 -0.08
N SER A 368 3.89 12.92 0.39
CA SER A 368 5.04 13.03 -0.50
C SER A 368 5.08 11.87 -1.51
N ASN A 369 5.74 12.08 -2.65
CA ASN A 369 5.86 11.06 -3.69
C ASN A 369 6.47 9.76 -3.15
N GLU A 370 7.42 9.86 -2.23
CA GLU A 370 8.12 8.73 -1.62
C GLU A 370 7.21 7.93 -0.69
N ILE A 371 6.38 8.59 0.12
CA ILE A 371 5.43 7.90 1.01
C ILE A 371 4.27 7.31 0.19
N ALA A 372 3.77 8.03 -0.81
CA ALA A 372 2.77 7.55 -1.73
C ALA A 372 3.24 6.30 -2.51
N ALA A 373 4.54 6.23 -2.82
CA ALA A 373 5.15 5.08 -3.44
C ALA A 373 5.14 3.84 -2.52
N VAL A 374 5.42 4.00 -1.22
CA VAL A 374 5.30 2.90 -0.23
C VAL A 374 3.88 2.38 -0.14
N ILE A 375 2.87 3.27 -0.11
CA ILE A 375 1.46 2.87 -0.11
C ILE A 375 1.13 2.07 -1.37
N THR A 376 1.63 2.52 -2.53
CA THR A 376 1.41 1.84 -3.81
C THR A 376 2.05 0.45 -3.83
N TRP A 377 3.29 0.36 -3.38
CA TRP A 377 4.04 -0.88 -3.27
C TRP A 377 3.38 -1.88 -2.32
N ALA A 378 2.92 -1.44 -1.15
CA ALA A 378 2.26 -2.31 -0.19
C ALA A 378 0.93 -2.89 -0.70
N LEU A 379 0.30 -2.21 -1.67
CA LEU A 379 -0.93 -2.65 -2.33
C LEU A 379 -0.70 -3.45 -3.63
N ASP A 380 0.55 -3.57 -4.10
CA ASP A 380 0.90 -4.34 -5.29
C ASP A 380 1.07 -5.82 -4.92
N ASN A 381 0.44 -6.71 -5.70
CA ASN A 381 0.53 -8.15 -5.51
C ASN A 381 1.93 -8.72 -5.77
N HIS A 382 2.75 -8.03 -6.58
CA HIS A 382 4.10 -8.47 -6.90
C HIS A 382 5.16 -7.87 -5.98
N TRP A 383 4.79 -6.92 -5.11
CA TRP A 383 5.72 -6.22 -4.22
C TRP A 383 6.99 -5.69 -4.91
N ASN A 384 6.85 -5.22 -6.14
CA ASN A 384 7.98 -4.79 -6.96
C ASN A 384 8.82 -3.71 -6.26
N TYR A 385 10.05 -4.07 -5.86
CA TYR A 385 10.96 -3.20 -5.13
C TYR A 385 11.28 -1.89 -5.89
N ARG A 386 11.18 -1.89 -7.23
CA ARG A 386 11.45 -0.71 -8.07
C ARG A 386 10.53 0.47 -7.73
N GLN A 387 9.34 0.20 -7.17
CA GLN A 387 8.41 1.24 -6.74
C GLN A 387 8.92 2.03 -5.52
N VAL A 388 9.74 1.42 -4.66
CA VAL A 388 10.19 2.01 -3.38
C VAL A 388 11.66 2.43 -3.38
N LEU A 389 12.36 2.30 -4.52
CA LEU A 389 13.78 2.68 -4.65
C LEU A 389 14.05 4.11 -4.19
N HIS A 390 13.27 5.08 -4.69
CA HIS A 390 13.44 6.49 -4.31
C HIS A 390 13.19 6.73 -2.82
N THR A 391 12.18 6.07 -2.23
CA THR A 391 11.90 6.16 -0.79
C THR A 391 13.07 5.61 0.04
N LEU A 392 13.65 4.48 -0.37
CA LEU A 392 14.81 3.89 0.30
C LEU A 392 16.04 4.81 0.19
N LEU A 393 16.24 5.47 -0.95
CA LEU A 393 17.34 6.43 -1.13
C LEU A 393 17.21 7.68 -0.23
N CYS A 394 16.02 7.99 0.30
CA CYS A 394 15.84 9.09 1.25
C CYS A 394 16.42 8.85 2.65
N ASP A 395 16.65 7.59 3.06
CA ASP A 395 17.31 7.30 4.34
C ASP A 395 18.83 7.41 4.18
N ASP A 396 19.38 8.59 4.44
CA ASP A 396 20.83 8.83 4.53
C ASP A 396 21.43 8.39 5.89
N GLY A 397 20.61 7.83 6.78
CA GLY A 397 20.99 7.48 8.13
C GLY A 397 20.70 8.55 9.18
N ASN A 398 20.21 9.73 8.82
CA ASN A 398 19.94 10.82 9.77
C ASN A 398 18.44 11.03 10.04
N ASN A 399 17.58 10.74 9.06
CA ASN A 399 16.14 10.96 9.20
C ASN A 399 15.43 9.74 9.80
N ARG A 400 14.84 9.92 10.99
CA ARG A 400 14.18 8.84 11.73
C ARG A 400 12.94 8.28 11.03
N LEU A 401 12.13 9.13 10.40
CA LEU A 401 10.94 8.72 9.66
C LEU A 401 11.31 7.81 8.48
N TYR A 402 12.27 8.23 7.65
CA TYR A 402 12.70 7.43 6.50
C TYR A 402 13.41 6.15 6.93
N ARG A 403 14.14 6.14 8.05
CA ARG A 403 14.69 4.91 8.62
C ARG A 403 13.60 3.92 9.04
N LEU A 404 12.50 4.38 9.65
CA LEU A 404 11.38 3.48 9.98
C LEU A 404 10.64 2.99 8.73
N TYR A 405 10.50 3.83 7.69
CA TYR A 405 10.00 3.39 6.39
C TYR A 405 10.91 2.35 5.73
N ARG A 406 12.23 2.55 5.77
CA ARG A 406 13.19 1.52 5.37
C ARG A 406 12.93 0.23 6.12
N HIS A 407 12.83 0.27 7.45
CA HIS A 407 12.58 -0.93 8.25
C HIS A 407 11.30 -1.65 7.80
N ALA A 408 10.21 -0.92 7.57
CA ALA A 408 8.96 -1.49 7.07
C ALA A 408 9.12 -2.14 5.67
N ILE A 409 9.87 -1.53 4.76
CA ILE A 409 10.16 -2.10 3.43
C ILE A 409 11.10 -3.32 3.56
N MET A 410 12.09 -3.25 4.45
CA MET A 410 13.08 -4.31 4.69
C MET A 410 12.50 -5.54 5.38
N LEU A 411 11.33 -5.44 6.02
CA LEU A 411 10.57 -6.64 6.41
C LEU A 411 10.38 -7.58 5.22
N ARG A 412 10.16 -7.02 4.02
CA ARG A 412 9.97 -7.79 2.79
C ARG A 412 11.24 -7.93 1.94
N HIS A 413 12.06 -6.89 1.85
CA HIS A 413 13.20 -6.83 0.91
C HIS A 413 14.57 -6.83 1.59
N GLY A 414 14.61 -6.88 2.92
CA GLY A 414 15.85 -6.88 3.68
C GLY A 414 16.39 -8.28 3.87
N ASN A 415 17.69 -8.44 3.66
CA ASN A 415 18.41 -9.66 4.03
C ASN A 415 18.57 -9.80 5.54
N LYS A 416 19.28 -10.86 5.96
CA LYS A 416 19.46 -11.18 7.38
C LYS A 416 20.07 -10.03 8.18
N THR A 417 21.07 -9.35 7.64
CA THR A 417 21.76 -8.23 8.30
C THR A 417 20.80 -7.07 8.55
N LEU A 418 20.04 -6.65 7.53
CA LEU A 418 19.09 -5.54 7.66
C LEU A 418 17.92 -5.88 8.60
N LEU A 419 17.45 -7.13 8.59
CA LEU A 419 16.43 -7.56 9.56
C LEU A 419 16.97 -7.57 10.99
N GLN A 420 18.24 -7.93 11.20
CA GLN A 420 18.90 -7.84 12.51
C GLN A 420 19.08 -6.39 12.96
N GLU A 421 19.34 -5.45 12.05
CA GLU A 421 19.37 -4.02 12.36
C GLU A 421 18.03 -3.52 12.90
N ILE A 422 16.88 -3.97 12.33
CA ILE A 422 15.55 -3.64 12.88
C ILE A 422 15.44 -4.09 14.34
N LEU A 423 15.93 -5.29 14.65
CA LEU A 423 15.91 -5.86 16.00
C LEU A 423 16.83 -5.12 16.99
N ALA A 424 17.92 -4.54 16.49
CA ALA A 424 18.91 -3.83 17.31
C ALA A 424 18.59 -2.33 17.50
N ASP A 425 17.72 -1.77 16.67
CA ASP A 425 17.32 -0.36 16.74
C ASP A 425 16.41 -0.09 17.97
N SER A 426 16.43 1.16 18.44
CA SER A 426 15.62 1.66 19.57
C SER A 426 15.34 3.15 19.40
N SER A 427 14.16 3.62 19.82
CA SER A 427 13.79 5.03 19.88
C SER A 427 13.56 5.51 21.30
N GLU A 428 13.91 6.77 21.57
CA GLU A 428 13.54 7.48 22.81
C GLU A 428 12.11 8.01 22.77
N ASP A 429 11.57 8.30 21.57
CA ASP A 429 10.16 8.65 21.39
C ASP A 429 9.27 7.41 21.56
N GLU A 430 8.31 7.47 22.49
CA GLU A 430 7.45 6.34 22.85
C GLU A 430 6.60 5.83 21.69
N PHE A 431 6.11 6.73 20.83
CA PHE A 431 5.28 6.36 19.69
C PHE A 431 6.10 5.71 18.58
N GLU A 432 7.28 6.24 18.29
CA GLU A 432 8.22 5.60 17.36
C GLU A 432 8.71 4.26 17.88
N GLN A 433 8.99 4.16 19.18
CA GLN A 433 9.39 2.91 19.82
C GLN A 433 8.26 1.88 19.74
N PHE A 434 7.01 2.30 19.84
CA PHE A 434 5.86 1.43 19.62
C PHE A 434 5.76 0.92 18.17
N ILE A 435 5.93 1.80 17.18
CA ILE A 435 6.02 1.40 15.76
C ILE A 435 7.14 0.37 15.59
N LEU A 436 8.32 0.67 16.13
CA LEU A 436 9.51 -0.18 16.01
C LEU A 436 9.30 -1.53 16.67
N GLN A 437 8.73 -1.62 17.87
CA GLN A 437 8.40 -2.90 18.53
C GLN A 437 7.53 -3.80 17.66
N ASN A 438 6.56 -3.22 16.95
CA ASN A 438 5.68 -3.95 16.05
C ASN A 438 6.40 -4.39 14.77
N LEU A 439 7.30 -3.56 14.22
CA LEU A 439 8.18 -3.95 13.12
C LEU A 439 9.17 -5.05 13.54
N GLN A 440 9.75 -4.97 14.73
CA GLN A 440 10.64 -5.98 15.30
C GLN A 440 9.96 -7.34 15.45
N ARG A 441 8.69 -7.36 15.86
CA ARG A 441 7.90 -8.60 15.89
C ARG A 441 7.83 -9.23 14.49
N GLN A 442 7.51 -8.45 13.46
CA GLN A 442 7.45 -8.92 12.07
C GLN A 442 8.84 -9.37 11.57
N ALA A 443 9.90 -8.64 11.92
CA ALA A 443 11.28 -8.99 11.55
C ALA A 443 11.70 -10.35 12.10
N ARG A 444 11.31 -10.69 13.34
CA ARG A 444 11.54 -12.04 13.91
C ARG A 444 10.86 -13.13 13.08
N GLN A 445 9.61 -12.92 12.65
CA GLN A 445 8.88 -13.86 11.80
C GLN A 445 9.57 -14.06 10.44
N HIS A 446 10.01 -12.96 9.81
CA HIS A 446 10.72 -13.03 8.54
C HIS A 446 12.09 -13.72 8.67
N LEU A 447 12.83 -13.49 9.76
CA LEU A 447 14.10 -14.17 10.04
C LEU A 447 13.91 -15.68 10.25
N GLU A 448 12.88 -16.07 10.98
CA GLU A 448 12.53 -17.47 11.19
C GLU A 448 12.22 -18.16 9.85
N TRP A 449 11.40 -17.53 9.02
CA TRP A 449 11.09 -18.00 7.66
C TRP A 449 12.35 -18.15 6.79
N LEU A 450 13.22 -17.11 6.73
CA LEU A 450 14.46 -17.13 5.94
C LEU A 450 15.47 -18.18 6.41
N THR A 451 15.45 -18.53 7.69
CA THR A 451 16.43 -19.43 8.30
C THR A 451 15.97 -20.89 8.26
N ASN A 452 14.68 -21.14 8.47
CA ASN A 452 14.18 -22.48 8.77
C ASN A 452 13.33 -23.10 7.66
N LEU A 453 12.78 -22.32 6.71
CA LEU A 453 11.88 -22.87 5.71
C LEU A 453 12.63 -23.80 4.71
N PRO A 454 12.25 -25.08 4.55
CA PRO A 454 13.05 -26.03 3.76
C PRO A 454 13.22 -25.66 2.28
N PRO A 455 12.18 -25.26 1.51
CA PRO A 455 12.36 -24.79 0.13
C PRO A 455 13.38 -23.66 -0.03
N VAL A 456 13.47 -22.74 0.94
CA VAL A 456 14.46 -21.65 0.92
C VAL A 456 15.86 -22.21 1.13
N GLN A 457 16.04 -23.14 2.07
CA GLN A 457 17.36 -23.76 2.29
C GLN A 457 17.80 -24.62 1.10
N GLU A 458 16.89 -25.38 0.49
CA GLU A 458 17.18 -26.19 -0.69
C GLU A 458 17.54 -25.33 -1.91
N PHE A 459 16.82 -24.23 -2.14
CA PHE A 459 17.16 -23.27 -3.19
C PHE A 459 18.55 -22.68 -2.98
N LYS A 460 18.87 -22.25 -1.74
CA LYS A 460 20.21 -21.77 -1.39
C LYS A 460 21.28 -22.85 -1.55
N GLN A 461 21.00 -24.09 -1.16
CA GLN A 461 21.94 -25.19 -1.32
C GLN A 461 22.35 -25.38 -2.78
N TRP A 462 21.38 -25.30 -3.71
CA TRP A 462 21.68 -25.29 -5.15
C TRP A 462 22.46 -24.05 -5.56
N LEU A 463 21.99 -22.85 -5.18
CA LEU A 463 22.58 -21.58 -5.59
C LEU A 463 24.05 -21.45 -5.18
N TYR A 464 24.45 -22.03 -4.05
CA TYR A 464 25.81 -21.97 -3.52
C TYR A 464 26.67 -23.22 -3.84
N GLN A 465 26.25 -24.07 -4.79
CA GLN A 465 27.07 -25.19 -5.24
C GLN A 465 28.36 -24.71 -5.91
N SER A 466 29.44 -25.44 -5.68
CA SER A 466 30.75 -25.15 -6.29
C SER A 466 30.84 -25.54 -7.76
N ASP A 467 29.97 -26.45 -8.24
CA ASP A 467 29.91 -26.83 -9.65
C ASP A 467 29.28 -25.71 -10.46
N GLU A 468 30.01 -25.11 -11.40
CA GLU A 468 29.56 -24.01 -12.27
C GLU A 468 28.49 -24.43 -13.29
N ASN A 469 28.36 -25.73 -13.56
CA ASN A 469 27.43 -26.27 -14.54
C ASN A 469 26.18 -26.91 -13.90
N ALA A 470 25.99 -26.72 -12.59
CA ALA A 470 24.81 -27.22 -11.90
C ALA A 470 23.53 -26.64 -12.52
N THR A 471 22.63 -27.53 -12.96
CA THR A 471 21.33 -27.14 -13.48
C THR A 471 20.35 -26.86 -12.36
N ILE A 472 19.41 -25.94 -12.59
CA ILE A 472 18.35 -25.67 -11.61
C ILE A 472 17.51 -26.94 -11.36
N PRO A 473 17.23 -27.31 -10.09
CA PRO A 473 16.34 -28.42 -9.80
C PRO A 473 14.95 -28.17 -10.37
N THR A 474 14.31 -29.19 -10.93
CA THR A 474 13.01 -29.07 -11.63
C THR A 474 11.89 -28.42 -10.80
N LYS A 475 11.92 -28.59 -9.47
CA LYS A 475 10.97 -27.97 -8.53
C LYS A 475 11.13 -26.45 -8.38
N PHE A 476 12.29 -25.92 -8.77
CA PHE A 476 12.63 -24.50 -8.77
C PHE A 476 12.74 -23.92 -10.19
N ASP A 477 12.48 -24.70 -11.24
CA ASP A 477 12.51 -24.18 -12.61
C ASP A 477 11.18 -23.46 -12.92
N PRO A 478 11.17 -22.12 -13.04
CA PRO A 478 9.95 -21.35 -13.24
C PRO A 478 9.27 -21.60 -14.59
N ASP A 479 10.01 -22.11 -15.58
CA ASP A 479 9.48 -22.42 -16.91
C ASP A 479 8.99 -23.89 -17.01
N ASN A 480 9.03 -24.63 -15.89
CA ASN A 480 8.55 -26.01 -15.76
C ASN A 480 7.22 -26.08 -15.00
N GLU A 481 6.30 -26.95 -15.43
CA GLU A 481 5.01 -27.17 -14.74
C GLU A 481 5.17 -27.63 -13.28
N LYS A 482 6.28 -28.31 -12.95
CA LYS A 482 6.60 -28.77 -11.59
C LYS A 482 7.36 -27.73 -10.76
N GLY A 483 7.62 -26.54 -11.31
CA GLY A 483 8.39 -25.44 -10.71
C GLY A 483 7.70 -24.66 -9.58
N ASN A 484 6.72 -25.25 -8.89
CA ASN A 484 5.87 -24.53 -7.94
C ASN A 484 6.61 -24.02 -6.69
N GLN A 485 7.84 -24.48 -6.43
CA GLN A 485 8.65 -24.01 -5.31
C GLN A 485 9.55 -22.83 -5.66
N PHE A 486 9.63 -22.42 -6.94
CA PHE A 486 10.43 -21.26 -7.32
C PHE A 486 10.02 -19.99 -6.57
N LEU A 487 8.73 -19.85 -6.22
CA LEU A 487 8.23 -18.76 -5.38
C LEU A 487 9.09 -18.56 -4.11
N TYR A 488 9.51 -19.62 -3.42
CA TYR A 488 10.31 -19.48 -2.21
C TYR A 488 11.73 -18.97 -2.48
N GLY A 489 12.34 -19.43 -3.58
CA GLY A 489 13.65 -18.93 -4.04
C GLY A 489 13.56 -17.47 -4.51
N ARG A 490 12.50 -17.14 -5.25
CA ARG A 490 12.12 -15.79 -5.66
C ARG A 490 12.05 -14.83 -4.46
N LEU A 491 11.29 -15.18 -3.42
CA LEU A 491 11.14 -14.36 -2.22
C LEU A 491 12.44 -14.20 -1.41
N TRP A 492 13.38 -15.13 -1.59
CA TRP A 492 14.72 -15.01 -1.03
C TRP A 492 15.60 -14.09 -1.88
N LEU A 493 15.51 -14.16 -3.21
CA LEU A 493 16.20 -13.24 -4.13
C LEU A 493 15.77 -11.79 -3.92
N ASP A 494 14.51 -11.55 -3.58
CA ASP A 494 14.01 -10.20 -3.26
C ASP A 494 14.70 -9.58 -2.04
N ARG A 495 15.54 -10.31 -1.29
CA ARG A 495 16.24 -9.78 -0.11
C ARG A 495 17.52 -9.00 -0.43
N PHE A 496 18.01 -9.08 -1.67
CA PHE A 496 19.32 -8.59 -2.14
C PHE A 496 20.47 -8.86 -1.15
N ASP A 497 21.30 -9.84 -1.48
CA ASP A 497 22.45 -10.23 -0.68
C ASP A 497 23.73 -10.21 -1.53
N ASP A 498 24.88 -10.03 -0.89
CA ASP A 498 26.17 -10.12 -1.59
C ASP A 498 26.52 -11.60 -1.78
N ILE A 499 26.29 -12.09 -3.00
CA ILE A 499 26.48 -13.51 -3.36
C ILE A 499 27.77 -13.73 -4.17
N PRO A 500 28.42 -14.90 -4.05
CA PRO A 500 29.64 -15.21 -4.76
C PRO A 500 29.41 -15.31 -6.27
N PHE A 501 30.50 -15.19 -7.05
CA PHE A 501 30.47 -15.24 -8.51
C PHE A 501 29.75 -16.49 -9.06
N VAL A 502 30.04 -17.68 -8.51
CA VAL A 502 29.42 -18.94 -8.95
C VAL A 502 27.90 -18.92 -8.75
N ALA A 503 27.41 -18.33 -7.66
CA ALA A 503 25.97 -18.16 -7.43
C ALA A 503 25.33 -17.20 -8.45
N LYS A 504 26.03 -16.11 -8.80
CA LYS A 504 25.60 -15.21 -9.88
C LYS A 504 25.53 -15.96 -11.21
N LEU A 505 26.51 -16.82 -11.50
CA LEU A 505 26.56 -17.63 -12.72
C LEU A 505 25.39 -18.61 -12.81
N HIS A 506 25.02 -19.23 -11.68
CA HIS A 506 23.84 -20.09 -11.58
C HIS A 506 22.56 -19.37 -11.93
N LEU A 507 22.36 -18.16 -11.40
CA LEU A 507 21.22 -17.32 -11.75
C LEU A 507 21.25 -16.95 -13.24
N TYR A 508 22.40 -16.47 -13.75
CA TYR A 508 22.54 -16.05 -15.14
C TYR A 508 22.21 -17.16 -16.15
N ARG A 509 22.63 -18.40 -15.87
CA ARG A 509 22.45 -19.54 -16.79
C ARG A 509 21.07 -20.18 -16.71
N ASN A 510 20.45 -20.19 -15.52
CA ASN A 510 19.26 -21.01 -15.27
C ASN A 510 17.98 -20.21 -15.00
N VAL A 511 18.08 -18.91 -14.71
CA VAL A 511 16.92 -18.08 -14.35
C VAL A 511 16.83 -16.90 -15.31
N THR A 512 15.63 -16.58 -15.79
CA THR A 512 15.43 -15.41 -16.66
C THR A 512 15.38 -14.13 -15.83
N TYR A 513 15.85 -12.98 -16.38
CA TYR A 513 15.89 -11.71 -15.64
C TYR A 513 14.54 -11.29 -15.04
N ARG A 514 13.43 -11.51 -15.76
CA ARG A 514 12.06 -11.25 -15.26
C ARG A 514 11.73 -11.97 -13.95
N ASN A 515 12.40 -13.08 -13.68
CA ASN A 515 12.21 -13.92 -12.51
C ASN A 515 13.23 -13.60 -11.38
N MET A 516 14.16 -12.65 -11.58
CA MET A 516 15.19 -12.29 -10.60
C MET A 516 14.88 -11.04 -9.75
N GLU A 517 14.05 -10.09 -10.22
CA GLU A 517 13.68 -8.81 -9.54
C GLU A 517 14.91 -8.12 -8.98
N MET A 518 15.19 -8.15 -7.67
CA MET A 518 16.31 -7.37 -7.10
C MET A 518 17.66 -7.78 -7.66
N PHE A 519 17.79 -8.99 -8.18
CA PHE A 519 19.06 -9.49 -8.74
C PHE A 519 19.23 -9.26 -10.24
N ASP A 520 18.23 -8.76 -10.96
CA ASP A 520 18.36 -8.57 -12.41
C ASP A 520 19.55 -7.66 -12.79
N TRP A 521 19.64 -6.48 -12.19
CA TRP A 521 20.72 -5.51 -12.39
C TRP A 521 22.08 -6.02 -11.89
N PRO A 522 22.21 -6.56 -10.66
CA PRO A 522 23.45 -7.19 -10.21
C PRO A 522 23.99 -8.26 -11.16
N ILE A 523 23.12 -9.10 -11.72
CA ILE A 523 23.50 -10.13 -12.69
C ILE A 523 23.85 -9.50 -14.04
N TYR A 524 23.07 -8.51 -14.49
CA TYR A 524 23.36 -7.74 -15.69
C TYR A 524 24.77 -7.12 -15.63
N TYR A 525 25.09 -6.43 -14.54
CA TYR A 525 26.41 -5.80 -14.35
C TYR A 525 27.56 -6.81 -14.30
N GLN A 526 27.31 -8.01 -13.79
CA GLN A 526 28.32 -9.06 -13.67
C GLN A 526 28.69 -9.72 -15.01
N PHE A 527 27.71 -9.92 -15.90
CA PHE A 527 27.88 -10.75 -17.11
C PHE A 527 27.71 -9.99 -18.43
N ARG A 528 27.04 -8.84 -18.43
CA ARG A 528 26.83 -8.00 -19.64
C ARG A 528 27.45 -6.61 -19.49
N GLY A 529 27.43 -6.06 -18.28
CA GLY A 529 28.14 -4.83 -17.94
C GLY A 529 29.65 -5.04 -17.79
N VAL A 530 30.36 -3.94 -17.47
CA VAL A 530 31.83 -3.93 -17.43
C VAL A 530 32.38 -3.84 -16.00
N ASN A 531 31.53 -3.75 -14.97
CA ASN A 531 31.98 -3.62 -13.59
C ASN A 531 30.99 -4.22 -12.59
N ASN A 532 31.53 -4.81 -11.52
CA ASN A 532 30.73 -5.34 -10.42
C ASN A 532 30.33 -4.23 -9.45
N LEU A 533 29.13 -4.34 -8.90
CA LEU A 533 28.76 -3.61 -7.68
C LEU A 533 29.81 -3.86 -6.58
N PRO A 534 30.06 -2.88 -5.70
CA PRO A 534 31.04 -3.03 -4.62
C PRO A 534 30.68 -4.21 -3.73
N LYS A 535 31.69 -4.91 -3.22
CA LYS A 535 31.49 -5.97 -2.23
C LYS A 535 30.95 -5.39 -0.93
N SER A 536 30.18 -6.22 -0.21
CA SER A 536 29.69 -5.88 1.13
C SER A 536 30.85 -5.58 2.09
N PRO A 537 30.65 -4.65 3.04
CA PRO A 537 31.69 -4.29 4.01
C PRO A 537 32.01 -5.47 4.94
N GLU A 538 33.26 -5.56 5.38
CA GLU A 538 33.68 -6.57 6.37
C GLU A 538 32.97 -6.37 7.71
N GLN A 539 32.79 -7.47 8.45
CA GLN A 539 32.11 -7.46 9.74
C GLN A 539 32.71 -6.46 10.74
N SER A 540 34.03 -6.28 10.73
CA SER A 540 34.75 -5.31 11.57
C SER A 540 34.33 -3.86 11.31
N ILE A 541 34.01 -3.52 10.06
CA ILE A 541 33.54 -2.18 9.66
C ILE A 541 32.09 -1.98 10.13
N ILE A 542 31.25 -3.01 9.98
CA ILE A 542 29.85 -2.98 10.42
C ILE A 542 29.76 -2.82 11.95
N GLU A 543 30.67 -3.47 12.68
CA GLU A 543 30.75 -3.33 14.14
C GLU A 543 31.24 -1.93 14.58
N ALA A 544 32.10 -1.28 13.79
CA ALA A 544 32.62 0.05 14.07
C ALA A 544 31.62 1.17 13.72
N ASP A 545 30.85 1.00 12.63
CA ASP A 545 29.80 1.91 12.20
C ASP A 545 28.52 1.14 11.86
N LYS A 546 27.51 1.32 12.72
CA LYS A 546 26.19 0.68 12.58
C LYS A 546 25.46 1.03 11.28
N ASN A 547 25.83 2.11 10.59
CA ASN A 547 25.23 2.50 9.31
C ASN A 547 26.02 2.01 8.10
N ALA A 548 27.23 1.47 8.27
CA ALA A 548 28.11 1.12 7.15
C ALA A 548 27.45 0.13 6.18
N TYR A 549 26.76 -0.89 6.71
CA TYR A 549 26.05 -1.86 5.89
C TYR A 549 24.92 -1.22 5.08
N TRP A 550 24.11 -0.38 5.72
CA TRP A 550 23.06 0.36 5.04
C TRP A 550 23.61 1.30 3.96
N GLN A 551 24.72 2.00 4.20
CA GLN A 551 25.31 2.89 3.19
C GLN A 551 25.81 2.12 1.96
N TRP A 552 26.41 0.93 2.16
CA TRP A 552 26.73 0.03 1.05
C TRP A 552 25.48 -0.42 0.29
N TYR A 553 24.45 -0.85 1.01
CA TYR A 553 23.19 -1.30 0.40
C TYR A 553 22.54 -0.15 -0.39
N ARG A 554 22.50 1.05 0.18
CA ARG A 554 21.99 2.27 -0.44
C ARG A 554 22.78 2.67 -1.69
N TYR A 555 24.10 2.48 -1.70
CA TYR A 555 24.92 2.67 -2.90
C TYR A 555 24.53 1.69 -4.02
N CYS A 556 24.31 0.41 -3.70
CA CYS A 556 23.82 -0.57 -4.67
C CYS A 556 22.42 -0.18 -5.20
N LEU A 557 21.52 0.27 -4.33
CA LEU A 557 20.21 0.78 -4.73
C LEU A 557 20.32 2.02 -5.63
N LEU A 558 21.29 2.91 -5.39
CA LEU A 558 21.53 4.08 -6.24
C LEU A 558 21.91 3.65 -7.65
N ALA A 559 22.88 2.74 -7.78
CA ALA A 559 23.28 2.18 -9.07
C ALA A 559 22.09 1.53 -9.80
N ILE A 560 21.31 0.70 -9.09
CA ILE A 560 20.10 0.04 -9.63
C ILE A 560 19.04 1.08 -10.05
N THR A 561 18.86 2.15 -9.28
CA THR A 561 17.88 3.21 -9.58
C THR A 561 18.24 3.95 -10.85
N ILE A 562 19.53 4.26 -11.03
CA ILE A 562 20.05 4.88 -12.24
C ILE A 562 19.84 3.93 -13.42
N ALA A 563 20.22 2.66 -13.31
CA ALA A 563 20.03 1.65 -14.35
C ALA A 563 18.57 1.49 -14.77
N ASN A 564 17.67 1.44 -13.79
CA ASN A 564 16.25 1.19 -14.02
C ASN A 564 15.55 2.36 -14.71
N SER A 565 15.87 3.60 -14.32
CA SER A 565 15.25 4.78 -14.91
C SER A 565 16.16 6.02 -14.80
N PRO A 566 17.16 6.17 -15.70
CA PRO A 566 18.20 7.18 -15.56
C PRO A 566 17.68 8.62 -15.45
N ILE A 567 16.69 8.99 -16.27
CA ILE A 567 16.13 10.35 -16.29
C ILE A 567 15.41 10.65 -14.97
N LYS A 568 14.55 9.73 -14.51
CA LYS A 568 13.84 9.88 -13.22
C LYS A 568 14.82 9.91 -12.04
N ALA A 569 15.89 9.12 -12.11
CA ALA A 569 16.96 9.14 -11.13
C ALA A 569 17.66 10.51 -11.10
N ALA A 570 17.97 11.08 -12.28
CA ALA A 570 18.59 12.40 -12.39
C ALA A 570 17.71 13.51 -11.81
N ASP A 571 16.41 13.53 -12.15
CA ASP A 571 15.45 14.49 -11.58
C ASP A 571 15.38 14.38 -10.05
N PHE A 572 15.29 13.15 -9.52
CA PHE A 572 15.25 12.90 -8.08
C PHE A 572 16.53 13.31 -7.36
N ILE A 573 17.69 12.99 -7.92
CA ILE A 573 19.01 13.34 -7.36
C ILE A 573 19.20 14.86 -7.35
N ARG A 574 18.72 15.55 -8.39
CA ARG A 574 18.72 17.01 -8.45
C ARG A 574 17.81 17.62 -7.38
N GLU A 575 16.61 17.06 -7.17
CA GLU A 575 15.69 17.53 -6.13
C GLU A 575 16.27 17.33 -4.71
N LYS A 576 17.00 16.24 -4.49
CA LYS A 576 17.55 15.84 -3.18
C LYS A 576 19.08 15.90 -3.13
N ASP A 577 19.70 16.92 -3.74
CA ASP A 577 21.16 17.06 -3.91
C ASP A 577 21.98 16.68 -2.66
N ASN A 578 21.58 17.21 -1.50
CA ASN A 578 22.26 17.03 -0.22
C ASN A 578 22.35 15.57 0.26
N LEU A 579 21.53 14.65 -0.26
CA LEU A 579 21.51 13.24 0.16
C LEU A 579 22.57 12.38 -0.56
N PHE A 580 23.19 12.89 -1.63
CA PHE A 580 24.08 12.11 -2.51
C PHE A 580 25.49 12.70 -2.50
N LEU A 581 26.15 12.62 -1.34
CA LEU A 581 27.54 13.03 -1.15
C LEU A 581 28.43 11.79 -1.22
N LEU A 582 29.03 11.55 -2.39
CA LEU A 582 29.97 10.45 -2.61
C LEU A 582 31.42 10.93 -2.42
N PRO A 583 32.35 10.05 -2.00
CA PRO A 583 33.78 10.38 -1.92
C PRO A 583 34.32 10.81 -3.29
N GLU A 584 35.26 11.78 -3.35
CA GLU A 584 35.76 12.34 -4.62
C GLU A 584 36.29 11.31 -5.62
N ASN A 585 36.81 10.17 -5.13
CA ASN A 585 37.38 9.09 -5.95
C ASN A 585 36.34 8.06 -6.42
N ASP A 586 35.06 8.24 -6.06
CA ASP A 586 34.01 7.29 -6.41
C ASP A 586 33.65 7.37 -7.91
N PRO A 587 33.54 6.22 -8.61
CA PRO A 587 33.35 6.21 -10.06
C PRO A 587 32.00 6.81 -10.52
N LEU A 588 31.02 6.97 -9.63
CA LEU A 588 29.74 7.59 -9.95
C LEU A 588 29.74 9.11 -9.76
N VAL A 589 30.75 9.70 -9.11
CA VAL A 589 30.82 11.16 -8.87
C VAL A 589 30.63 11.99 -10.14
N PRO A 590 31.28 11.69 -11.29
CA PRO A 590 31.06 12.46 -12.51
C PRO A 590 29.60 12.47 -12.94
N LEU A 591 28.94 11.30 -12.89
CA LEU A 591 27.53 11.14 -13.27
C LEU A 591 26.61 11.91 -12.31
N ILE A 592 26.83 11.75 -11.00
CA ILE A 592 26.03 12.42 -9.97
C ILE A 592 26.17 13.95 -10.07
N ASN A 593 27.37 14.46 -10.34
CA ASN A 593 27.60 15.88 -10.56
C ASN A 593 26.87 16.39 -11.81
N THR A 594 26.88 15.62 -12.90
CA THR A 594 26.09 15.94 -14.10
C THR A 594 24.59 15.99 -13.79
N PHE A 595 24.07 15.05 -13.01
CA PHE A 595 22.65 15.04 -12.62
C PHE A 595 22.26 16.26 -11.78
N LYS A 596 23.14 16.66 -10.85
CA LYS A 596 22.96 17.86 -10.00
C LYS A 596 23.13 19.17 -10.77
N SER A 597 23.78 19.16 -11.92
CA SER A 597 24.03 20.38 -12.72
C SER A 597 22.74 21.02 -13.22
N ASN A 598 22.76 22.35 -13.36
CA ASN A 598 21.68 23.13 -13.98
C ASN A 598 21.85 23.27 -15.51
N GLU A 599 22.83 22.58 -16.10
CA GLU A 599 23.21 22.71 -17.51
C GLU A 599 22.26 21.97 -18.47
N TRP A 600 21.34 21.16 -17.95
CA TRP A 600 20.35 20.44 -18.74
C TRP A 600 18.91 20.76 -18.31
N GLN A 601 18.04 20.96 -19.29
CA GLN A 601 16.60 21.22 -19.15
C GLN A 601 15.74 20.08 -19.71
N ASN A 602 16.31 19.22 -20.55
CA ASN A 602 15.64 18.07 -21.15
C ASN A 602 16.58 16.84 -21.16
N ASP A 603 15.99 15.68 -21.48
CA ASP A 603 16.69 14.40 -21.50
C ASP A 603 17.79 14.31 -22.57
N THR A 604 17.69 15.07 -23.66
CA THR A 604 18.70 15.04 -24.73
C THR A 604 19.96 15.83 -24.31
N GLU A 605 19.77 16.99 -23.69
CA GLU A 605 20.87 17.77 -23.09
C GLU A 605 21.57 16.98 -21.99
N LEU A 606 20.80 16.37 -21.08
CA LEU A 606 21.34 15.52 -20.01
C LEU A 606 22.23 14.42 -20.57
N TYR A 607 21.72 13.65 -21.54
CA TYR A 607 22.48 12.57 -22.15
C TYR A 607 23.81 13.06 -22.74
N ASN A 608 23.80 14.21 -23.39
CA ASN A 608 24.99 14.79 -24.03
C ASN A 608 26.04 15.29 -23.03
N LEU A 609 25.67 15.62 -21.79
CA LEU A 609 26.60 15.99 -20.72
C LEU A 609 27.23 14.79 -20.01
N ILE A 610 26.61 13.61 -20.10
CA ILE A 610 27.13 12.41 -19.42
C ILE A 610 28.33 11.86 -20.20
N ASP A 611 29.44 11.61 -19.53
CA ASP A 611 30.57 10.89 -20.13
C ASP A 611 30.25 9.38 -20.24
N THR A 612 30.03 8.93 -21.48
CA THR A 612 29.71 7.54 -21.82
C THR A 612 30.95 6.69 -22.15
N ASP A 613 32.14 7.28 -22.19
CA ASP A 613 33.38 6.52 -22.40
C ASP A 613 33.80 5.78 -21.11
N ASN A 614 33.29 6.21 -19.95
CA ASN A 614 33.35 5.42 -18.73
C ASN A 614 32.42 4.21 -18.85
N GLN A 615 33.03 3.02 -18.95
CA GLN A 615 32.32 1.75 -19.14
C GLN A 615 31.29 1.43 -18.04
N LEU A 616 31.53 1.85 -16.79
CA LEU A 616 30.55 1.71 -15.71
C LEU A 616 29.30 2.53 -16.03
N ILE A 617 29.49 3.82 -16.30
CA ILE A 617 28.40 4.77 -16.59
C ILE A 617 27.63 4.30 -17.83
N GLY A 618 28.33 3.89 -18.90
CA GLY A 618 27.70 3.35 -20.10
C GLY A 618 26.75 2.17 -19.79
N SER A 619 27.17 1.22 -18.96
CA SER A 619 26.31 0.09 -18.56
C SER A 619 25.06 0.50 -17.75
N MET A 620 25.06 1.68 -17.12
CA MET A 620 23.88 2.22 -16.44
C MET A 620 22.89 2.92 -17.37
N LEU A 621 23.30 3.23 -18.60
CA LEU A 621 22.52 4.02 -19.56
C LEU A 621 21.80 3.15 -20.61
N VAL A 622 21.76 1.84 -20.40
CA VAL A 622 21.12 0.88 -21.30
C VAL A 622 19.60 1.13 -21.39
N ASN A 623 18.96 1.53 -20.30
CA ASN A 623 17.56 1.97 -20.31
C ASN A 623 17.39 3.47 -20.56
N TYR A 624 18.47 4.18 -20.89
CA TYR A 624 18.34 5.58 -21.27
C TYR A 624 17.66 5.63 -22.64
N PRO A 625 16.51 6.30 -22.79
CA PRO A 625 15.76 6.26 -24.04
C PRO A 625 16.63 6.69 -25.21
N ASN A 626 16.59 5.93 -26.30
CA ASN A 626 17.34 6.21 -27.51
C ASN A 626 18.85 6.50 -27.32
N SER A 627 19.50 5.90 -26.32
CA SER A 627 20.95 6.04 -26.09
C SER A 627 21.77 5.14 -27.00
N ILE A 628 23.07 5.38 -27.14
CA ILE A 628 23.95 4.50 -27.93
C ILE A 628 24.04 3.13 -27.27
N GLU A 629 24.03 3.12 -25.93
CA GLU A 629 24.12 1.95 -25.08
C GLU A 629 22.90 1.05 -25.23
N ALA A 630 21.69 1.61 -25.29
CA ALA A 630 20.44 0.86 -25.52
C ALA A 630 20.50 0.07 -26.84
N PHE A 631 20.91 0.73 -27.93
CA PHE A 631 21.01 0.11 -29.25
C PHE A 631 22.13 -0.95 -29.32
N THR A 632 23.17 -0.79 -28.50
CA THR A 632 24.27 -1.74 -28.44
C THR A 632 23.89 -2.99 -27.65
N ASP A 633 23.11 -2.83 -26.58
CA ASP A 633 22.68 -3.95 -25.71
C ASP A 633 21.54 -4.78 -26.32
N SER A 634 20.56 -4.13 -26.98
CA SER A 634 19.36 -4.77 -27.52
C SER A 634 19.14 -4.40 -29.01
N PRO A 635 19.94 -4.96 -29.93
CA PRO A 635 19.85 -4.65 -31.37
C PRO A 635 18.50 -5.05 -32.00
N GLU A 636 17.76 -5.97 -31.41
CA GLU A 636 16.44 -6.40 -31.90
C GLU A 636 15.33 -5.34 -31.78
N GLU A 637 15.52 -4.31 -30.93
CA GLU A 637 14.56 -3.23 -30.67
C GLU A 637 14.73 -2.02 -31.61
N VAL A 638 15.74 -2.04 -32.46
CA VAL A 638 16.10 -0.93 -33.35
C VAL A 638 14.98 -0.66 -34.37
N ASN A 639 14.45 0.57 -34.34
CA ASN A 639 13.53 1.08 -35.35
C ASN A 639 14.28 1.82 -36.48
N TRP A 640 14.35 1.20 -37.66
CA TRP A 640 15.01 1.75 -38.84
C TRP A 640 14.34 2.99 -39.46
N ASP A 641 13.09 3.29 -39.09
CA ASP A 641 12.39 4.48 -39.55
C ASP A 641 12.80 5.73 -38.75
N GLU A 642 13.24 5.55 -37.49
CA GLU A 642 13.58 6.65 -36.57
C GLU A 642 15.09 6.86 -36.39
N ILE A 643 15.91 5.85 -36.70
CA ILE A 643 17.36 5.86 -36.45
C ILE A 643 18.10 7.07 -37.06
N GLU A 644 17.69 7.50 -38.27
CA GLU A 644 18.27 8.68 -38.92
C GLU A 644 18.08 9.95 -38.08
N GLN A 645 16.87 10.13 -37.55
CA GLN A 645 16.53 11.28 -36.72
C GLN A 645 17.26 11.20 -35.37
N ILE A 646 17.35 10.01 -34.76
CA ILE A 646 18.06 9.80 -33.50
C ILE A 646 19.54 10.18 -33.65
N VAL A 647 20.20 9.73 -34.72
CA VAL A 647 21.61 10.06 -35.02
C VAL A 647 21.80 11.57 -35.20
N GLU A 648 20.91 12.22 -35.95
CA GLU A 648 21.03 13.66 -36.28
C GLU A 648 20.65 14.60 -35.13
N GLN A 649 19.72 14.21 -34.26
CA GLN A 649 19.21 15.08 -33.19
C GLN A 649 19.77 14.74 -31.82
N ARG A 650 19.78 13.46 -31.44
CA ARG A 650 20.11 13.02 -30.08
C ARG A 650 21.61 12.75 -29.93
N TRP A 651 22.21 12.07 -30.91
CA TRP A 651 23.61 11.65 -30.83
C TRP A 651 24.60 12.65 -31.42
N ALA A 652 24.14 13.66 -32.18
CA ALA A 652 25.01 14.56 -32.92
C ALA A 652 26.13 15.21 -32.08
N HIS A 653 25.82 15.66 -30.85
CA HIS A 653 26.82 16.24 -29.96
C HIS A 653 27.81 15.18 -29.44
N LYS A 654 27.33 14.02 -28.97
CA LYS A 654 28.19 12.90 -28.54
C LYS A 654 29.11 12.37 -29.64
N LEU A 655 28.64 12.37 -30.89
CA LEU A 655 29.39 11.87 -32.04
C LEU A 655 30.47 12.85 -32.51
N ALA A 656 30.34 14.15 -32.24
CA ALA A 656 31.21 15.19 -32.80
C ALA A 656 32.71 15.00 -32.51
N ASN A 657 33.06 14.40 -31.37
CA ASN A 657 34.44 14.22 -30.91
C ASN A 657 34.98 12.79 -31.10
N LYS A 658 34.25 11.91 -31.80
CA LYS A 658 34.66 10.52 -32.02
C LYS A 658 35.52 10.35 -33.27
N SER A 659 36.18 9.19 -33.38
CA SER A 659 37.00 8.80 -34.54
C SER A 659 36.26 9.00 -35.86
N VAL A 660 36.80 9.86 -36.73
CA VAL A 660 36.16 10.23 -38.01
C VAL A 660 35.94 9.01 -38.90
N SER A 661 36.88 8.08 -38.93
CA SER A 661 36.77 6.84 -39.70
C SER A 661 35.59 5.97 -39.24
N CYS A 662 35.35 5.88 -37.93
CA CYS A 662 34.20 5.17 -37.37
C CYS A 662 32.88 5.90 -37.64
N LEU A 663 32.87 7.23 -37.54
CA LEU A 663 31.68 8.02 -37.88
C LEU A 663 31.29 7.80 -39.34
N MET A 664 32.26 7.78 -40.26
CA MET A 664 32.01 7.51 -41.68
C MET A 664 31.35 6.14 -41.90
N LEU A 665 31.77 5.11 -41.15
CA LEU A 665 31.11 3.79 -41.17
C LEU A 665 29.68 3.87 -40.61
N LEU A 666 29.47 4.51 -39.46
CA LEU A 666 28.15 4.66 -38.84
C LEU A 666 27.17 5.37 -39.78
N TYR A 667 27.56 6.54 -40.30
CA TYR A 667 26.73 7.30 -41.25
C TYR A 667 26.48 6.51 -42.53
N MET A 668 27.45 5.72 -42.99
CA MET A 668 27.23 4.79 -44.10
C MET A 668 26.12 3.79 -43.76
N ILE A 669 26.19 3.08 -42.64
CA ILE A 669 25.18 2.07 -42.25
C ILE A 669 23.77 2.67 -42.15
N VAL A 670 23.66 3.85 -41.53
CA VAL A 670 22.38 4.53 -41.26
C VAL A 670 21.75 5.12 -42.53
N PHE A 671 22.55 5.74 -43.41
CA PHE A 671 22.05 6.47 -44.60
C PHE A 671 22.28 5.72 -45.93
N ASP A 672 22.51 4.41 -45.92
CA ASP A 672 22.74 3.57 -47.13
C ASP A 672 21.46 3.31 -47.96
N LYS A 673 20.55 4.29 -48.07
CA LYS A 673 19.31 4.16 -48.86
C LYS A 673 19.52 4.69 -50.28
N PRO A 674 18.91 4.07 -51.33
CA PRO A 674 19.11 4.49 -52.72
C PRO A 674 18.78 5.96 -53.01
N ASN A 675 17.78 6.50 -52.31
CA ASN A 675 17.30 7.89 -52.41
C ASN A 675 18.16 8.89 -51.61
N GLN A 676 19.11 8.43 -50.80
CA GLN A 676 19.93 9.27 -49.90
C GLN A 676 21.40 9.36 -50.30
N LYS A 677 21.80 8.74 -51.41
CA LYS A 677 23.21 8.73 -51.89
C LYS A 677 23.87 10.11 -51.90
N THR A 678 23.15 11.14 -52.35
CA THR A 678 23.67 12.51 -52.41
C THR A 678 23.91 13.09 -51.01
N LYS A 679 22.98 12.86 -50.07
CA LYS A 679 23.10 13.27 -48.66
C LYS A 679 24.29 12.58 -48.00
N LEU A 680 24.39 11.26 -48.16
CA LEU A 680 25.50 10.47 -47.64
C LEU A 680 26.86 10.92 -48.19
N HIS A 681 26.95 11.17 -49.50
CA HIS A 681 28.18 11.67 -50.11
C HIS A 681 28.60 13.03 -49.52
N GLN A 682 27.65 13.95 -49.34
CA GLN A 682 27.93 15.25 -48.70
C GLN A 682 28.41 15.09 -47.26
N ILE A 683 27.81 14.20 -46.47
CA ILE A 683 28.21 13.93 -45.08
C ILE A 683 29.64 13.38 -45.04
N LEU A 684 29.94 12.36 -45.85
CA LEU A 684 31.26 11.71 -45.87
C LEU A 684 32.38 12.67 -46.33
N GLN A 685 32.13 13.50 -47.34
CA GLN A 685 33.10 14.50 -47.79
C GLN A 685 33.31 15.60 -46.74
N LYS A 686 32.25 16.01 -46.04
CA LYS A 686 32.35 16.98 -44.94
C LYS A 686 33.18 16.43 -43.78
N LEU A 687 32.98 15.17 -43.41
CA LEU A 687 33.77 14.49 -42.37
C LEU A 687 35.24 14.33 -42.75
N ALA A 688 35.54 14.02 -44.03
CA ALA A 688 36.91 13.87 -44.51
C ALA A 688 37.72 15.18 -44.49
N GLY A 689 37.06 16.34 -44.59
CA GLY A 689 37.71 17.65 -44.55
C GLY A 689 38.78 17.81 -45.62
N ASP A 690 40.02 18.14 -45.23
CA ASP A 690 41.18 18.23 -46.13
C ASP A 690 42.15 17.04 -46.05
N ASP A 691 41.86 16.05 -45.21
CA ASP A 691 42.72 14.88 -45.02
C ASP A 691 42.66 13.94 -46.24
N LEU A 692 43.83 13.70 -46.85
CA LEU A 692 43.95 12.89 -48.06
C LEU A 692 43.62 11.40 -47.84
N GLN A 693 43.91 10.85 -46.66
CA GLN A 693 43.60 9.46 -46.32
C GLN A 693 42.09 9.29 -46.07
N LEU A 694 41.48 10.21 -45.33
CA LEU A 694 40.02 10.18 -45.10
C LEU A 694 39.24 10.42 -46.39
N LYS A 695 39.71 11.29 -47.31
CA LYS A 695 39.10 11.44 -48.65
C LYS A 695 39.14 10.13 -49.45
N LYS A 696 40.25 9.39 -49.38
CA LYS A 696 40.36 8.07 -50.04
C LYS A 696 39.36 7.07 -49.45
N LEU A 697 39.19 7.09 -48.13
CA LEU A 697 38.21 6.24 -47.43
C LEU A 697 36.77 6.65 -47.78
N ALA A 698 36.45 7.94 -47.79
CA ALA A 698 35.16 8.50 -48.20
C ALA A 698 34.78 8.04 -49.61
N ASN A 699 35.72 8.18 -50.55
CA ASN A 699 35.50 7.78 -51.93
C ASN A 699 35.34 6.26 -52.05
N ALA A 700 36.14 5.46 -51.33
CA ALA A 700 35.98 4.01 -51.32
C ALA A 700 34.57 3.59 -50.85
N PHE A 701 34.05 4.25 -49.82
CA PHE A 701 32.70 4.07 -49.29
C PHE A 701 31.62 4.51 -50.30
N CYS A 702 31.73 5.70 -50.89
CA CYS A 702 30.77 6.18 -51.90
C CYS A 702 30.74 5.32 -53.18
N ASP A 703 31.91 4.90 -53.65
CA ASP A 703 32.08 4.12 -54.88
C ASP A 703 31.85 2.62 -54.66
N LYS A 704 31.51 2.20 -53.43
CA LYS A 704 31.32 0.80 -53.02
C LYS A 704 32.54 -0.09 -53.30
N LEU A 705 33.74 0.49 -53.24
CA LEU A 705 35.04 -0.18 -53.43
C LEU A 705 35.56 -0.76 -52.10
N SER A 706 36.47 -1.73 -52.17
CA SER A 706 37.17 -2.22 -50.97
C SER A 706 38.12 -1.15 -50.43
N ILE A 707 38.30 -1.13 -49.11
CA ILE A 707 39.24 -0.18 -48.49
C ILE A 707 40.66 -0.52 -49.00
N PRO A 708 41.47 0.47 -49.42
CA PRO A 708 42.84 0.24 -49.89
C PRO A 708 43.70 -0.47 -48.84
N SER A 709 44.45 -1.51 -49.24
CA SER A 709 45.31 -2.29 -48.35
C SER A 709 46.43 -1.46 -47.69
N SER A 710 46.84 -0.36 -48.33
CA SER A 710 47.81 0.59 -47.78
C SER A 710 47.33 1.34 -46.55
N LEU A 711 46.01 1.50 -46.35
CA LEU A 711 45.42 2.17 -45.19
C LEU A 711 45.21 1.22 -43.99
N LYS A 712 45.16 -0.10 -44.23
CA LYS A 712 44.87 -1.12 -43.20
C LYS A 712 46.11 -1.57 -42.44
N LYS A 713 47.29 -1.41 -43.05
CA LYS A 713 48.53 -2.01 -42.56
C LYS A 713 48.90 -1.35 -41.22
N HIS A 714 48.85 -2.12 -40.14
CA HIS A 714 49.11 -1.69 -38.75
C HIS A 714 48.03 -0.81 -38.10
N ASN A 715 46.77 -0.90 -38.54
CA ASN A 715 45.64 -0.22 -37.86
C ASN A 715 44.45 -1.18 -37.67
N ASP A 716 44.25 -1.62 -36.43
CA ASP A 716 43.22 -2.61 -36.07
C ASP A 716 41.80 -2.02 -36.15
N GLU A 717 41.62 -0.73 -35.88
CA GLU A 717 40.34 -0.01 -36.04
C GLU A 717 39.88 -0.04 -37.50
N LEU A 718 40.79 0.24 -38.44
CA LEU A 718 40.53 0.18 -39.88
C LEU A 718 40.29 -1.23 -40.42
N GLN A 719 40.85 -2.26 -39.77
CA GLN A 719 40.55 -3.66 -40.09
C GLN A 719 39.12 -4.03 -39.67
N ASN A 720 38.70 -3.64 -38.47
CA ASN A 720 37.33 -3.83 -38.02
C ASN A 720 36.34 -3.06 -38.89
N ILE A 721 36.67 -1.82 -39.28
CA ILE A 721 35.86 -1.04 -40.23
C ILE A 721 35.72 -1.75 -41.57
N ASP A 722 36.79 -2.35 -42.12
CA ASP A 722 36.73 -3.09 -43.39
C ASP A 722 35.83 -4.33 -43.31
N LYS A 723 35.90 -5.08 -42.20
CA LYS A 723 35.02 -6.23 -41.94
C LYS A 723 33.55 -5.79 -41.90
N LEU A 724 33.22 -4.81 -41.06
CA LEU A 724 31.85 -4.30 -40.91
C LEU A 724 31.32 -3.71 -42.23
N TYR A 725 32.17 -2.99 -42.97
CA TYR A 725 31.82 -2.44 -44.27
C TYR A 725 31.53 -3.53 -45.31
N ALA A 726 32.32 -4.62 -45.32
CA ALA A 726 32.07 -5.76 -46.20
C ALA A 726 30.71 -6.42 -45.90
N ILE A 727 30.35 -6.54 -44.61
CA ILE A 727 29.05 -7.05 -44.18
C ILE A 727 27.92 -6.09 -44.57
N ASN A 728 28.05 -4.77 -44.34
CA ASN A 728 27.04 -3.80 -44.79
C ASN A 728 26.81 -3.86 -46.30
N LYS A 729 27.88 -4.05 -47.10
CA LYS A 729 27.77 -4.20 -48.56
C LYS A 729 26.98 -5.46 -48.94
N LYS A 730 27.10 -6.56 -48.19
CA LYS A 730 26.27 -7.76 -48.37
C LYS A 730 24.80 -7.43 -48.07
N LEU A 731 24.54 -6.72 -46.96
CA LEU A 731 23.21 -6.31 -46.48
C LEU A 731 22.58 -5.12 -47.24
N ASN A 732 23.17 -4.62 -48.32
CA ASN A 732 22.65 -3.46 -49.05
C ASN A 732 21.35 -3.76 -49.84
N LYS A 733 20.99 -5.04 -50.00
CA LYS A 733 19.74 -5.45 -50.67
C LYS A 733 18.71 -5.85 -49.63
N ASP A 734 17.48 -5.35 -49.74
CA ASP A 734 16.38 -5.62 -48.78
C ASP A 734 16.06 -7.11 -48.57
N ASP A 735 16.47 -7.97 -49.50
CA ASP A 735 16.29 -9.43 -49.46
C ASP A 735 17.60 -10.20 -49.17
N SER A 736 18.61 -9.57 -48.57
CA SER A 736 19.90 -10.21 -48.25
C SER A 736 20.07 -10.45 -46.75
N LEU A 737 20.68 -11.58 -46.39
CA LEU A 737 20.95 -11.98 -45.01
C LEU A 737 22.45 -12.21 -44.81
N CYS A 738 22.89 -12.10 -43.56
CA CYS A 738 24.22 -12.51 -43.11
C CYS A 738 24.32 -14.04 -43.04
N GLU A 739 25.52 -14.56 -43.26
CA GLU A 739 25.84 -15.96 -42.97
C GLU A 739 26.23 -16.10 -41.49
N GLU A 740 26.25 -17.33 -40.97
CA GLU A 740 26.56 -17.62 -39.56
C GLU A 740 27.94 -17.05 -39.17
N GLU A 741 28.96 -17.21 -40.03
CA GLU A 741 30.29 -16.60 -39.85
C GLU A 741 30.25 -15.07 -39.77
N ASP A 742 29.37 -14.41 -40.53
CA ASP A 742 29.23 -12.95 -40.49
C ASP A 742 28.60 -12.51 -39.15
N ILE A 743 27.62 -13.28 -38.65
CA ILE A 743 26.99 -13.03 -37.35
C ILE A 743 28.00 -13.20 -36.22
N GLU A 744 28.79 -14.28 -36.23
CA GLU A 744 29.87 -14.52 -35.26
C GLU A 744 30.87 -13.35 -35.23
N VAL A 745 31.26 -12.83 -36.39
CA VAL A 745 32.15 -11.66 -36.48
C VAL A 745 31.50 -10.41 -35.92
N LEU A 746 30.21 -10.17 -36.17
CA LEU A 746 29.49 -9.02 -35.61
C LEU A 746 29.38 -9.10 -34.09
N GLU A 747 29.11 -10.29 -33.55
CA GLU A 747 29.05 -10.56 -32.11
C GLU A 747 30.41 -10.41 -31.45
N GLU A 748 31.48 -10.97 -32.03
CA GLU A 748 32.86 -10.84 -31.54
C GLU A 748 33.28 -9.37 -31.46
N ILE A 749 33.00 -8.60 -32.51
CA ILE A 749 33.32 -7.16 -32.55
C ILE A 749 32.49 -6.38 -31.53
N GLY A 750 31.20 -6.72 -31.36
CA GLY A 750 30.31 -6.06 -30.41
C GLY A 750 30.69 -6.31 -28.94
N GLN A 751 31.11 -7.54 -28.63
CA GLN A 751 31.45 -7.96 -27.27
C GLN A 751 32.87 -7.57 -26.83
N ASN A 752 33.78 -7.28 -27.76
CA ASN A 752 35.16 -6.93 -27.42
C ASN A 752 35.26 -5.53 -26.79
N ASN A 753 35.71 -5.47 -25.53
CA ASN A 753 35.79 -4.23 -24.73
C ASN A 753 36.86 -3.24 -25.17
N ASP A 754 37.86 -3.67 -25.93
CA ASP A 754 38.90 -2.79 -26.46
C ASP A 754 38.41 -2.01 -27.69
N ASN A 755 37.28 -2.40 -28.27
CA ASN A 755 36.70 -1.72 -29.43
C ASN A 755 36.02 -0.40 -29.05
N ASN A 756 36.17 0.58 -29.94
CA ASN A 756 35.48 1.87 -29.90
C ASN A 756 33.95 1.68 -29.80
N SER A 757 33.28 2.50 -28.99
CA SER A 757 31.81 2.47 -28.82
C SER A 757 31.05 2.60 -30.14
N ILE A 758 31.58 3.35 -31.12
CA ILE A 758 30.96 3.47 -32.45
C ILE A 758 31.13 2.20 -33.30
N ILE A 759 32.21 1.44 -33.11
CA ILE A 759 32.41 0.14 -33.77
C ILE A 759 31.40 -0.86 -33.22
N LYS A 760 31.21 -0.90 -31.89
CA LYS A 760 30.19 -1.73 -31.25
C LYS A 760 28.78 -1.37 -31.69
N LEU A 761 28.45 -0.08 -31.72
CA LEU A 761 27.17 0.39 -32.27
C LEU A 761 26.99 -0.02 -33.73
N SER A 762 28.04 0.09 -34.54
CA SER A 762 27.99 -0.29 -35.96
C SER A 762 27.74 -1.78 -36.14
N SER A 763 28.34 -2.65 -35.32
CA SER A 763 28.06 -4.09 -35.37
C SER A 763 26.63 -4.41 -34.91
N ALA A 764 26.17 -3.79 -33.82
CA ALA A 764 24.80 -3.93 -33.31
C ALA A 764 23.76 -3.48 -34.36
N LEU A 765 23.99 -2.35 -35.03
CA LEU A 765 23.12 -1.89 -36.12
C LEU A 765 23.13 -2.85 -37.32
N LEU A 766 24.25 -3.51 -37.64
CA LEU A 766 24.26 -4.50 -38.71
C LEU A 766 23.51 -5.79 -38.33
N LEU A 767 23.60 -6.23 -37.08
CA LEU A 767 22.76 -7.31 -36.55
C LEU A 767 21.27 -6.94 -36.64
N ALA A 768 20.91 -5.74 -36.18
CA ALA A 768 19.55 -5.21 -36.27
C ALA A 768 19.03 -5.16 -37.72
N LYS A 769 19.89 -4.81 -38.68
CA LYS A 769 19.53 -4.75 -40.11
C LYS A 769 19.26 -6.14 -40.67
N ASN A 770 20.09 -7.11 -40.28
CA ASN A 770 19.89 -8.51 -40.64
C ASN A 770 18.56 -9.05 -40.10
N MET A 771 18.25 -8.77 -38.83
CA MET A 771 16.98 -9.17 -38.19
C MET A 771 15.76 -8.53 -38.86
N ASP A 772 15.83 -7.25 -39.23
CA ASP A 772 14.75 -6.57 -39.96
C ASP A 772 14.50 -7.21 -41.34
N HIS A 773 15.57 -7.52 -42.09
CA HIS A 773 15.46 -8.25 -43.36
C HIS A 773 14.83 -9.63 -43.16
N GLN A 774 15.22 -10.35 -42.11
CA GLN A 774 14.66 -11.65 -41.77
C GLN A 774 13.15 -11.56 -41.47
N LYS A 775 12.72 -10.58 -40.65
CA LYS A 775 11.30 -10.31 -40.36
C LYS A 775 10.51 -10.01 -41.65
N LYS A 776 11.06 -9.16 -42.54
CA LYS A 776 10.44 -8.84 -43.84
C LYS A 776 10.32 -10.07 -44.73
N LEU A 777 11.33 -10.95 -44.76
CA LEU A 777 11.29 -12.19 -45.53
C LEU A 777 10.28 -13.20 -44.96
N GLN A 778 10.19 -13.34 -43.64
CA GLN A 778 9.22 -14.21 -42.98
C GLN A 778 7.77 -13.74 -43.20
N SER A 779 7.53 -12.43 -43.31
CA SER A 779 6.18 -11.91 -43.63
C SER A 779 5.72 -12.20 -45.06
N LYS A 780 6.65 -12.57 -45.97
CA LYS A 780 6.31 -12.91 -47.36
C LYS A 780 5.85 -14.37 -47.43
N SER A 781 4.76 -14.63 -48.14
CA SER A 781 4.24 -15.98 -48.36
C SER A 781 5.04 -16.72 -49.43
N PHE A 782 6.05 -17.49 -48.99
CA PHE A 782 6.81 -18.37 -49.88
C PHE A 782 6.23 -19.81 -49.91
N PRO A 783 6.26 -20.50 -51.06
CA PRO A 783 5.87 -21.92 -51.11
C PRO A 783 6.93 -22.79 -50.42
N PRO A 784 6.54 -23.86 -49.69
CA PRO A 784 7.49 -24.73 -48.98
C PRO A 784 8.45 -25.42 -49.96
N ASN A 785 9.72 -25.54 -49.56
CA ASN A 785 10.76 -26.18 -50.36
C ASN A 785 10.87 -27.66 -49.99
N GLU A 786 10.90 -28.52 -50.99
CA GLU A 786 10.96 -29.98 -50.81
C GLU A 786 12.12 -30.57 -51.62
N TRP A 787 12.81 -31.58 -51.11
CA TRP A 787 13.97 -32.16 -51.80
C TRP A 787 13.60 -32.75 -53.17
N TRP A 788 12.38 -33.28 -53.33
CA TRP A 788 11.88 -33.87 -54.57
C TRP A 788 11.43 -32.86 -55.65
N GLN A 789 11.37 -31.55 -55.34
CA GLN A 789 10.99 -30.50 -56.29
C GLN A 789 12.11 -30.20 -57.33
N ILE A 790 12.53 -31.21 -58.07
CA ILE A 790 13.69 -31.15 -58.97
C ILE A 790 13.55 -30.11 -60.08
N TRP A 791 12.33 -29.69 -60.44
CA TRP A 791 12.04 -28.67 -61.46
C TRP A 791 12.13 -27.22 -60.96
N ARG A 792 12.21 -27.00 -59.64
CA ARG A 792 12.01 -25.66 -59.06
C ARG A 792 13.30 -24.84 -59.07
N TRP A 793 13.50 -24.06 -60.13
CA TRP A 793 14.67 -23.18 -60.30
C TRP A 793 14.84 -22.11 -59.20
N ARG A 794 13.72 -21.53 -58.75
CA ARG A 794 13.67 -20.51 -57.67
C ARG A 794 13.41 -21.11 -56.28
N GLY A 795 13.67 -22.40 -56.10
CA GLY A 795 13.65 -23.06 -54.80
C GLY A 795 15.06 -23.22 -54.24
N ARG A 796 15.16 -23.55 -52.97
CA ARG A 796 16.43 -23.91 -52.32
C ARG A 796 16.45 -25.37 -51.90
N THR A 797 17.64 -25.88 -51.57
CA THR A 797 17.82 -27.21 -50.97
C THR A 797 19.01 -27.19 -50.01
N ASN A 798 18.80 -27.73 -48.80
CA ASN A 798 19.87 -27.87 -47.80
C ASN A 798 20.84 -28.99 -48.23
N LEU A 799 21.91 -29.22 -47.47
CA LEU A 799 22.91 -30.24 -47.80
C LEU A 799 22.28 -31.64 -47.94
N ILE A 800 21.40 -31.99 -47.00
CA ILE A 800 20.69 -33.28 -47.00
C ILE A 800 19.80 -33.41 -48.23
N GLY A 801 19.01 -32.38 -48.53
CA GLY A 801 18.13 -32.34 -49.70
C GLY A 801 18.90 -32.38 -51.03
N PHE A 802 20.06 -31.76 -51.11
CA PHE A 802 20.97 -31.84 -52.26
C PHE A 802 21.47 -33.28 -52.46
N LEU A 803 21.95 -33.92 -51.38
CA LEU A 803 22.40 -35.31 -51.41
C LEU A 803 21.26 -36.28 -51.75
N LYS A 804 20.05 -36.07 -51.20
CA LYS A 804 18.83 -36.80 -51.57
C LYS A 804 18.51 -36.61 -53.06
N GLN A 805 18.52 -35.37 -53.57
CA GLN A 805 18.21 -35.08 -54.98
C GLN A 805 19.22 -35.72 -55.95
N ILE A 806 20.53 -35.68 -55.64
CA ILE A 806 21.55 -36.34 -56.46
C ILE A 806 21.47 -37.86 -56.31
N GLY A 807 21.35 -38.36 -55.09
CA GLY A 807 21.36 -39.80 -54.78
C GLY A 807 20.13 -40.55 -55.30
N PHE A 808 18.93 -39.97 -55.23
CA PHE A 808 17.68 -40.62 -55.66
C PHE A 808 17.33 -40.40 -57.14
N PHE A 809 17.83 -39.33 -57.78
CA PHE A 809 17.49 -39.04 -59.19
C PHE A 809 18.68 -39.14 -60.14
N SER A 810 19.82 -38.51 -59.82
CA SER A 810 20.99 -38.54 -60.73
C SER A 810 21.72 -39.88 -60.69
N LEU A 811 21.97 -40.44 -59.51
CA LEU A 811 22.73 -41.69 -59.35
C LEU A 811 22.07 -42.90 -60.04
N PRO A 812 20.74 -43.14 -59.92
CA PRO A 812 20.09 -44.26 -60.61
C PRO A 812 20.11 -44.08 -62.13
N LEU A 813 19.98 -42.85 -62.64
CA LEU A 813 20.12 -42.55 -64.07
C LEU A 813 21.54 -42.88 -64.55
N PHE A 814 22.58 -42.49 -63.80
CA PHE A 814 23.96 -42.84 -64.13
C PHE A 814 24.23 -44.35 -64.07
N LEU A 815 23.69 -45.07 -63.09
CA LEU A 815 23.80 -46.52 -62.99
C LEU A 815 23.07 -47.23 -64.14
N LEU A 816 21.89 -46.74 -64.53
CA LEU A 816 21.15 -47.22 -65.70
C LEU A 816 21.93 -46.98 -67.00
N ILE A 817 22.59 -45.82 -67.14
CA ILE A 817 23.48 -45.52 -68.27
C ILE A 817 24.65 -46.51 -68.30
N ILE A 818 25.31 -46.79 -67.17
CA ILE A 818 26.43 -47.73 -67.09
C ILE A 818 25.97 -49.16 -67.44
N GLU A 819 24.82 -49.59 -66.93
CA GLU A 819 24.29 -50.93 -67.18
C GLU A 819 23.76 -51.08 -68.61
N ALA A 820 23.15 -50.03 -69.16
CA ALA A 820 22.77 -49.95 -70.57
C ALA A 820 23.98 -49.93 -71.50
N ALA A 821 25.09 -49.28 -71.12
CA ALA A 821 26.34 -49.30 -71.88
C ALA A 821 26.99 -50.69 -71.94
N LYS A 822 26.75 -51.56 -70.93
CA LYS A 822 27.23 -52.96 -70.93
C LYS A 822 26.39 -53.88 -71.82
N LYS A 823 25.09 -53.63 -71.96
CA LYS A 823 24.19 -54.35 -72.87
C LYS A 823 24.22 -53.67 -74.24
N THR A 824 24.99 -54.19 -75.18
CA THR A 824 25.28 -53.63 -76.53
C THR A 824 24.09 -53.43 -77.48
N ASN A 825 22.86 -53.21 -77.00
CA ASN A 825 21.63 -53.14 -77.81
C ASN A 825 20.62 -52.05 -77.37
N LEU A 826 21.06 -50.96 -76.74
CA LEU A 826 20.20 -49.79 -76.51
C LEU A 826 20.40 -48.71 -77.58
N ASP A 827 19.30 -48.19 -78.12
CA ASP A 827 19.28 -47.09 -79.09
C ASP A 827 20.04 -45.86 -78.55
N HIS A 828 21.04 -45.40 -79.31
CA HIS A 828 21.83 -44.18 -79.06
C HIS A 828 20.99 -42.94 -78.63
N PRO A 829 19.77 -42.67 -79.16
CA PRO A 829 18.93 -41.58 -78.67
C PRO A 829 18.46 -41.75 -77.22
N ILE A 830 18.18 -42.97 -76.73
CA ILE A 830 17.72 -43.21 -75.36
C ILE A 830 18.82 -42.86 -74.36
N MET A 831 20.07 -43.25 -74.66
CA MET A 831 21.25 -42.92 -73.85
C MET A 831 21.48 -41.40 -73.77
N LEU A 832 21.31 -40.69 -74.89
CA LEU A 832 21.41 -39.22 -74.91
C LEU A 832 20.32 -38.55 -74.07
N VAL A 833 19.09 -39.07 -74.11
CA VAL A 833 17.99 -38.56 -73.27
C VAL A 833 18.26 -38.79 -71.78
N LEU A 834 18.72 -39.98 -71.39
CA LEU A 834 19.08 -40.29 -69.99
C LEU A 834 20.24 -39.41 -69.48
N CYS A 835 21.28 -39.22 -70.31
CA CYS A 835 22.38 -38.30 -69.99
C CYS A 835 21.90 -36.84 -69.87
N GLY A 836 21.01 -36.40 -70.76
CA GLY A 836 20.39 -35.08 -70.72
C GLY A 836 19.59 -34.85 -69.43
N LEU A 837 18.79 -35.83 -69.01
CA LEU A 837 18.01 -35.74 -67.77
C LEU A 837 18.89 -35.71 -66.53
N ALA A 838 19.93 -36.55 -66.46
CA ALA A 838 20.87 -36.59 -65.34
C ALA A 838 21.68 -35.29 -65.22
N THR A 839 22.13 -34.72 -66.35
CA THR A 839 22.83 -33.43 -66.37
C THR A 839 21.94 -32.27 -65.99
N ILE A 840 20.71 -32.20 -66.53
CA ILE A 840 19.72 -31.17 -66.16
C ILE A 840 19.40 -31.23 -64.65
N ASN A 841 19.12 -32.42 -64.11
CA ASN A 841 18.85 -32.57 -62.67
C ASN A 841 20.04 -32.14 -61.81
N SER A 842 21.26 -32.48 -62.22
CA SER A 842 22.48 -32.09 -61.50
C SER A 842 22.69 -30.58 -61.50
N ILE A 843 22.45 -29.91 -62.65
CA ILE A 843 22.49 -28.44 -62.75
C ILE A 843 21.42 -27.80 -61.85
N LEU A 844 20.21 -28.37 -61.82
CA LEU A 844 19.11 -27.88 -60.97
C LEU A 844 19.41 -28.09 -59.48
N ALA A 845 19.98 -29.23 -59.09
CA ALA A 845 20.40 -29.51 -57.72
C ALA A 845 21.49 -28.53 -57.26
N ILE A 846 22.53 -28.31 -58.10
CA ILE A 846 23.58 -27.32 -57.83
C ILE A 846 22.98 -25.92 -57.71
N LYS A 847 22.05 -25.55 -58.60
CA LYS A 847 21.40 -24.24 -58.55
C LYS A 847 20.60 -24.04 -57.28
N ARG A 848 19.80 -25.04 -56.88
CA ARG A 848 19.01 -25.01 -55.66
C ARG A 848 19.90 -25.00 -54.41
N ARG A 849 21.05 -25.69 -54.43
CA ARG A 849 22.03 -25.65 -53.33
C ARG A 849 22.69 -24.27 -53.24
N LEU A 850 23.01 -23.65 -54.37
CA LEU A 850 23.52 -22.28 -54.39
C LEU A 850 22.47 -21.24 -53.97
N ASN A 851 21.18 -21.50 -54.18
CA ASN A 851 20.10 -20.65 -53.66
C ASN A 851 19.93 -20.78 -52.13
N ASP A 852 20.56 -21.78 -51.52
CA ASP A 852 20.61 -21.98 -50.07
C ASP A 852 21.64 -21.04 -49.39
N CYS A 853 22.58 -20.50 -50.18
CA CYS A 853 23.71 -19.67 -49.73
C CYS A 853 23.66 -18.26 -50.32
N TYR A 854 24.28 -17.27 -49.68
CA TYR A 854 24.32 -15.86 -50.14
C TYR A 854 25.66 -15.43 -50.76
N SER A 855 26.45 -16.37 -51.33
CA SER A 855 27.72 -15.97 -51.96
C SER A 855 27.49 -15.08 -53.20
N ASN A 856 28.10 -13.88 -53.18
CA ASN A 856 28.15 -12.95 -54.33
C ASN A 856 28.90 -13.55 -55.55
N GLY A 857 29.57 -14.69 -55.39
CA GLY A 857 30.15 -15.48 -56.47
C GLY A 857 29.14 -16.30 -57.26
N GLY A 858 27.85 -16.27 -56.93
CA GLY A 858 26.83 -17.23 -57.40
C GLY A 858 26.77 -17.48 -58.91
N ILE A 859 27.15 -16.55 -59.79
CA ILE A 859 27.23 -16.81 -61.24
C ILE A 859 28.55 -17.52 -61.60
N TYR A 860 29.69 -17.04 -61.11
CA TYR A 860 30.99 -17.67 -61.36
C TYR A 860 31.10 -19.05 -60.71
N TYR A 861 30.58 -19.19 -59.48
CA TYR A 861 30.47 -20.47 -58.79
C TYR A 861 29.51 -21.42 -59.51
N PHE A 862 28.33 -20.95 -59.92
CA PHE A 862 27.40 -21.76 -60.70
C PHE A 862 28.04 -22.22 -62.02
N VAL A 863 28.69 -21.32 -62.76
CA VAL A 863 29.39 -21.63 -64.00
C VAL A 863 30.54 -22.62 -63.77
N SER A 864 31.36 -22.43 -62.74
CA SER A 864 32.46 -23.36 -62.42
C SER A 864 31.96 -24.75 -61.98
N ALA A 865 30.96 -24.81 -61.11
CA ALA A 865 30.37 -26.05 -60.61
C ALA A 865 29.58 -26.82 -61.69
N THR A 866 29.03 -26.12 -62.68
CA THR A 866 28.33 -26.75 -63.82
C THR A 866 29.28 -27.18 -64.95
N ILE A 867 30.38 -26.46 -65.19
CA ILE A 867 31.40 -26.84 -66.18
C ILE A 867 32.25 -28.03 -65.69
N LEU A 868 32.56 -28.09 -64.40
CA LEU A 868 33.25 -29.20 -63.75
C LEU A 868 32.25 -30.21 -63.17
N LEU A 869 31.39 -30.79 -64.02
CA LEU A 869 30.45 -31.85 -63.63
C LEU A 869 31.08 -33.07 -62.89
N PRO A 870 32.40 -33.40 -63.01
CA PRO A 870 33.07 -34.39 -62.16
C PRO A 870 33.27 -33.96 -60.69
N LEU A 871 33.10 -32.67 -60.36
CA LEU A 871 33.23 -32.10 -59.01
C LEU A 871 31.85 -31.83 -58.37
N LEU A 872 30.90 -32.78 -58.48
CA LEU A 872 29.53 -32.70 -57.91
C LEU A 872 29.49 -32.44 -56.39
N LEU A 873 30.60 -32.62 -55.68
CA LEU A 873 30.71 -32.42 -54.24
C LEU A 873 31.13 -31.00 -53.84
N LEU A 874 31.51 -30.13 -54.79
CA LEU A 874 31.89 -28.74 -54.48
C LEU A 874 30.79 -27.97 -53.72
N PRO A 875 29.49 -28.10 -54.05
CA PRO A 875 28.40 -27.45 -53.31
C PRO A 875 28.18 -27.98 -51.88
N CYS A 876 28.82 -29.09 -51.50
CA CYS A 876 28.74 -29.64 -50.14
C CYS A 876 29.56 -28.83 -49.12
N TRP A 877 30.50 -28.01 -49.58
CA TRP A 877 31.36 -27.16 -48.73
C TRP A 877 30.78 -25.77 -48.47
N LEU A 878 29.58 -25.49 -48.98
CA LEU A 878 28.91 -24.21 -48.78
C LEU A 878 28.16 -24.20 -47.44
N SER A 879 28.17 -23.05 -46.77
CA SER A 879 27.37 -22.75 -45.58
C SER A 879 25.86 -22.87 -45.88
N THR A 880 25.07 -23.22 -44.87
CA THR A 880 23.61 -23.35 -44.97
C THR A 880 22.97 -22.22 -44.18
N VAL A 881 22.03 -21.48 -44.78
CA VAL A 881 21.26 -20.46 -44.05
C VAL A 881 20.05 -21.12 -43.40
N ASN A 882 20.03 -21.25 -42.08
CA ASN A 882 18.94 -21.96 -41.39
C ASN A 882 17.61 -21.19 -41.37
N GLU A 883 17.59 -19.95 -41.85
CA GLU A 883 16.45 -19.06 -41.85
C GLU A 883 15.77 -18.94 -43.22
N THR A 884 14.53 -18.40 -43.23
CA THR A 884 13.81 -18.07 -44.47
C THR A 884 14.60 -17.04 -45.28
N ASN A 885 14.96 -17.40 -46.50
CA ASN A 885 15.66 -16.51 -47.42
C ASN A 885 14.75 -16.12 -48.60
N ARG A 886 15.25 -15.34 -49.56
CA ARG A 886 14.46 -14.89 -50.74
C ARG A 886 13.91 -16.02 -51.64
N TYR A 887 14.37 -17.26 -51.46
CA TYR A 887 13.93 -18.46 -52.16
C TYR A 887 12.98 -19.33 -51.33
N GLY A 888 12.57 -18.85 -50.15
CA GLY A 888 11.61 -19.48 -49.26
C GLY A 888 12.24 -20.11 -48.00
N PRO A 889 11.41 -20.80 -47.20
CA PRO A 889 11.87 -21.45 -45.98
C PRO A 889 12.88 -22.56 -46.29
N PRO A 890 13.73 -22.93 -45.32
CA PRO A 890 14.56 -24.13 -45.42
C PRO A 890 13.70 -25.38 -45.63
N ILE A 891 14.33 -26.47 -46.06
CA ILE A 891 13.66 -27.78 -46.19
C ILE A 891 13.41 -28.33 -44.77
N GLU A 892 12.18 -28.73 -44.47
CA GLU A 892 11.87 -29.52 -43.27
C GLU A 892 12.51 -30.91 -43.42
N GLU A 893 13.33 -31.32 -42.44
CA GLU A 893 14.23 -32.49 -42.56
C GLU A 893 13.55 -33.85 -42.72
#